data_AF-A0AAV5BJN1-F1
#
_entry.id   AF-A0AAV5BJN1-F1
#
_cell.length_a   1.000
_cell.length_b   1.000
_cell.length_c   1.000
_cell.angle_alpha   90.00
_cell.angle_beta   90.00
_cell.angle_gamma   90.00
#
_symmetry.space_group_name_H-M   'P 1'
#
loop_
_entity.id
_entity.type
_entity.pdbx_description
1 polymer ?
#
loop_
_entity_poly.entity_id
_entity_poly.type
_entity_poly.pdbx_seq_one_letter_code
_entity_poly.pdbx_strand_id
1 'polypeptide(L)'
;MPVAASAIYFLNLRGDVLINRLYRDDVGNANVACAFKFVVEAVALFKSYFGGNFDEDAIRNNFVLIYELLDEIMDFGYPQNLSPEILKLYITQEGVRSPFSSKPSDKPVPNATLQVTGAVGWRREGLVYKKNEVFLDIVESVNLLMSSKGSVLRCDVTGKILMKCFLSGMPDLKLGLNDKIGLEKEAQLKSRPAKSGKTIELDDVTFHQCVNLTRFNSEKTVSFVPPDGEFELMKYRITEGVNLPFRVLPTIKELGRTRMEINVKVKSVFGAKMFALGVVVKVPVPKQTAKTSFQTTSGKAKYNASIDSLVWKIRKFPGQTEATMSAEVELISTMGEKKSWNRPPIQMEFQVPMFTASGLRVRFLKVWEKSGYNTVEWVRYITRAGSYEISRVRAEISFYSTKHWSSPQAAAQEKSQMASPALKDAIGGLDREPFFALLEKLIGESARLQNDPPNHVPQEDLVAQHVVNALRSVSTDTGGGPLVVRKVGYTEGRSNVIVEYPGTVPGRVVSFVGMHMDVVPANPCEWDFDPFSLTFDSEDKDKLRGRGTTDCLGHVALVAQLMKRLGEVKPALKHSVIAVFICNEENSSVTGIGVDGLVKDKLLDKLKTGPLFWIDTADKQPCIGTGGMIPWHLKATGKLFHSGLAHKAINPMELNMEALKEIQKRFYTDFPAHEKEKIYKFATPSTMKPTKWSYPGGGLNQIPAECTISGDIRLTPFYSTSCVEKKLQEYVEDINNNLEKLDTRGPVSKYVLPDENLRGRLEITFDGDVMKGVACNLESRGFKALCKATEEIVGHVEPYSITGSLPLIRDLQDEGFDVQTAGYGLLKTYHAKNEYCLFSDMAQGFQVFLSIISQLEEEA
;
A
#
# COMPACT_ATOMS: atom_id res chain seq x y z
N MET A 1 10.96 -2.31 -10.70
CA MET A 1 10.60 -3.52 -11.47
C MET A 1 9.43 -4.24 -10.81
N PRO A 2 8.29 -4.45 -11.49
CA PRO A 2 7.44 -5.59 -11.17
C PRO A 2 8.21 -6.86 -11.53
N VAL A 3 8.35 -7.79 -10.58
CA VAL A 3 9.01 -9.08 -10.85
C VAL A 3 8.10 -9.88 -11.78
N ALA A 4 8.45 -9.98 -13.06
CA ALA A 4 7.86 -10.95 -13.95
C ALA A 4 8.26 -12.35 -13.44
N ALA A 5 7.32 -13.04 -12.81
CA ALA A 5 7.56 -14.40 -12.31
C ALA A 5 7.67 -15.35 -13.49
N SER A 6 8.88 -15.67 -13.93
CA SER A 6 9.15 -16.66 -14.99
C SER A 6 8.67 -18.07 -14.62
N ALA A 7 8.60 -18.35 -13.33
CA ALA A 7 8.09 -19.59 -12.75
C ALA A 7 7.27 -19.31 -11.48
N ILE A 8 6.15 -20.02 -11.29
CA ILE A 8 5.41 -20.07 -10.03
C ILE A 8 5.47 -21.49 -9.49
N TYR A 9 6.16 -21.66 -8.36
CA TYR A 9 6.30 -22.91 -7.64
C TYR A 9 5.28 -23.00 -6.51
N PHE A 10 4.52 -24.09 -6.46
CA PHE A 10 3.55 -24.39 -5.39
C PHE A 10 3.91 -25.71 -4.73
N LEU A 11 4.22 -25.68 -3.43
CA LEU A 11 4.46 -26.87 -2.61
C LEU A 11 3.17 -27.28 -1.87
N ASN A 12 2.82 -28.56 -1.88
CA ASN A 12 1.81 -29.07 -0.95
C ASN A 12 2.31 -28.93 0.50
N LEU A 13 1.41 -28.74 1.47
CA LEU A 13 1.71 -28.49 2.90
C LEU A 13 2.49 -29.62 3.61
N ARG A 14 2.66 -30.78 2.97
CA ARG A 14 3.48 -31.91 3.46
C ARG A 14 4.85 -32.02 2.79
N GLY A 15 5.09 -31.31 1.69
CA GLY A 15 6.32 -31.39 0.88
C GLY A 15 6.27 -32.39 -0.28
N ASP A 16 5.26 -33.27 -0.33
CA ASP A 16 5.22 -34.45 -1.21
C ASP A 16 5.03 -34.15 -2.72
N VAL A 17 4.43 -33.00 -3.05
CA VAL A 17 4.10 -32.64 -4.45
C VAL A 17 4.43 -31.17 -4.69
N LEU A 18 5.14 -30.89 -5.78
CA LEU A 18 5.45 -29.57 -6.30
C LEU A 18 4.76 -29.38 -7.66
N ILE A 19 3.94 -28.33 -7.79
CA ILE A 19 3.37 -27.89 -9.07
C ILE A 19 4.16 -26.66 -9.52
N ASN A 20 4.66 -26.68 -10.76
CA ASN A 20 5.35 -25.55 -11.37
C ASN A 20 4.56 -25.04 -12.58
N ARG A 21 4.26 -23.74 -12.62
CA ARG A 21 3.80 -23.07 -13.84
C ARG A 21 4.91 -22.20 -14.40
N LEU A 22 5.45 -22.62 -15.54
CA LEU A 22 6.42 -21.87 -16.32
C LEU A 22 5.71 -20.98 -17.33
N TYR A 23 6.24 -19.78 -17.57
CA TYR A 23 5.85 -18.93 -18.69
C TYR A 23 6.92 -18.98 -19.77
N ARG A 24 6.53 -18.80 -21.03
CA ARG A 24 7.48 -18.61 -22.13
C ARG A 24 8.11 -17.23 -22.05
N ASP A 25 9.35 -17.10 -22.53
CA ASP A 25 10.14 -15.87 -22.49
C ASP A 25 9.53 -14.69 -23.28
N ASP A 26 8.60 -14.97 -24.21
CA ASP A 26 7.84 -13.97 -24.97
C ASP A 26 6.59 -13.44 -24.25
N VAL A 27 6.20 -14.02 -23.11
CA VAL A 27 5.03 -13.59 -22.32
C VAL A 27 5.44 -12.59 -21.23
N GLY A 28 5.66 -11.34 -21.64
CA GLY A 28 5.84 -10.24 -20.71
C GLY A 28 4.58 -9.95 -19.88
N ASN A 29 4.73 -9.83 -18.56
CA ASN A 29 3.69 -9.37 -17.61
C ASN A 29 2.44 -10.27 -17.49
N ALA A 30 2.62 -11.58 -17.31
CA ALA A 30 1.53 -12.48 -16.94
C ALA A 30 0.92 -12.15 -15.56
N ASN A 31 -0.40 -12.27 -15.41
CA ASN A 31 -1.07 -12.03 -14.14
C ASN A 31 -0.77 -13.15 -13.12
N VAL A 32 0.24 -12.91 -12.28
CA VAL A 32 0.71 -13.82 -11.23
C VAL A 32 -0.42 -14.24 -10.27
N ALA A 33 -1.33 -13.33 -9.90
CA ALA A 33 -2.45 -13.64 -9.01
C ALA A 33 -3.47 -14.59 -9.67
N CYS A 34 -3.74 -14.42 -10.97
CA CYS A 34 -4.58 -15.34 -11.75
C CYS A 34 -3.98 -16.76 -11.77
N ALA A 35 -2.67 -16.88 -11.96
CA ALA A 35 -2.00 -18.19 -11.94
C ALA A 35 -1.97 -18.84 -10.55
N PHE A 36 -1.71 -18.09 -9.47
CA PHE A 36 -1.84 -18.63 -8.11
C PHE A 36 -3.27 -19.11 -7.83
N LYS A 37 -4.29 -18.33 -8.23
CA LYS A 37 -5.70 -18.73 -8.09
C LYS A 37 -5.99 -20.00 -8.89
N PHE A 38 -5.55 -20.08 -10.14
CA PHE A 38 -5.69 -21.28 -10.97
C PHE A 38 -5.08 -22.52 -10.30
N VAL A 39 -3.84 -22.46 -9.82
CA VAL A 39 -3.18 -23.63 -9.20
C VAL A 39 -3.92 -24.11 -7.95
N VAL A 40 -4.41 -23.17 -7.12
CA VAL A 40 -5.21 -23.49 -5.92
C VAL A 40 -6.53 -24.17 -6.28
N GLU A 41 -7.25 -23.66 -7.29
CA GLU A 41 -8.51 -24.25 -7.76
C GLU A 41 -8.30 -25.60 -8.46
N ALA A 42 -7.24 -25.75 -9.27
CA ALA A 42 -6.89 -27.03 -9.90
C ALA A 42 -6.59 -28.12 -8.85
N VAL A 43 -5.86 -27.80 -7.77
CA VAL A 43 -5.65 -28.72 -6.65
C VAL A 43 -6.96 -29.07 -5.93
N ALA A 44 -7.89 -28.12 -5.81
CA ALA A 44 -9.22 -28.38 -5.22
C ALA A 44 -10.08 -29.29 -6.13
N LEU A 45 -10.04 -29.07 -7.44
CA LEU A 45 -10.66 -29.90 -8.46
C LEU A 45 -10.12 -31.33 -8.43
N PHE A 46 -8.79 -31.52 -8.44
CA PHE A 46 -8.17 -32.84 -8.35
C PHE A 46 -8.58 -33.58 -7.06
N LYS A 47 -8.60 -32.90 -5.90
CA LYS A 47 -9.12 -33.47 -4.65
C LYS A 47 -10.59 -33.88 -4.74
N SER A 48 -11.42 -33.13 -5.47
CA SER A 48 -12.82 -33.46 -5.73
C SER A 48 -12.99 -34.72 -6.57
N TYR A 49 -12.04 -35.05 -7.45
CA TYR A 49 -12.03 -36.30 -8.21
C TYR A 49 -11.41 -37.47 -7.42
N PHE A 50 -10.33 -37.23 -6.68
CA PHE A 50 -9.58 -38.29 -5.96
C PHE A 50 -10.16 -38.67 -4.58
N GLY A 51 -11.25 -38.02 -4.15
CA GLY A 51 -11.89 -38.29 -2.85
C GLY A 51 -11.20 -37.60 -1.66
N GLY A 52 -10.45 -36.52 -1.90
CA GLY A 52 -9.92 -35.61 -0.88
C GLY A 52 -8.39 -35.57 -0.75
N ASN A 53 -7.69 -36.61 -1.17
CA ASN A 53 -6.23 -36.68 -1.14
C ASN A 53 -5.60 -36.07 -2.40
N PHE A 54 -4.35 -35.59 -2.27
CA PHE A 54 -3.53 -35.09 -3.36
C PHE A 54 -2.06 -35.28 -2.97
N ASP A 55 -1.58 -36.49 -3.23
CA ASP A 55 -0.25 -37.00 -2.91
C ASP A 55 0.33 -37.71 -4.15
N GLU A 56 1.58 -38.17 -4.07
CA GLU A 56 2.29 -38.80 -5.19
C GLU A 56 1.54 -40.02 -5.73
N ASP A 57 0.94 -40.82 -4.85
CA ASP A 57 0.17 -42.02 -5.21
C ASP A 57 -1.16 -41.68 -5.88
N ALA A 58 -1.89 -40.67 -5.39
CA ALA A 58 -3.09 -40.18 -6.05
C ALA A 58 -2.78 -39.66 -7.46
N ILE A 59 -1.64 -39.01 -7.67
CA ILE A 59 -1.23 -38.53 -9.01
C ILE A 59 -0.86 -39.70 -9.92
N ARG A 60 -0.02 -40.63 -9.45
CA ARG A 60 0.38 -41.82 -10.24
C ARG A 60 -0.81 -42.68 -10.65
N ASN A 61 -1.78 -42.90 -9.76
CA ASN A 61 -2.93 -43.74 -10.03
C ASN A 61 -4.00 -43.09 -10.92
N ASN A 62 -3.97 -41.76 -11.10
CA ASN A 62 -5.00 -41.02 -11.84
C ASN A 62 -4.43 -40.19 -13.02
N PHE A 63 -3.25 -40.53 -13.53
CA PHE A 63 -2.54 -39.72 -14.52
C PHE A 63 -3.36 -39.45 -15.81
N VAL A 64 -4.13 -40.43 -16.30
CA VAL A 64 -4.97 -40.28 -17.50
C VAL A 64 -6.04 -39.21 -17.29
N LEU A 65 -6.77 -39.30 -16.19
CA LEU A 65 -7.76 -38.32 -15.76
C LEU A 65 -7.13 -36.93 -15.51
N ILE A 66 -5.89 -36.86 -15.03
CA ILE A 66 -5.17 -35.58 -14.86
C ILE A 66 -4.89 -34.94 -16.22
N TYR A 67 -4.46 -35.70 -17.23
CA TYR A 67 -4.25 -35.16 -18.58
C TYR A 67 -5.55 -34.64 -19.20
N GLU A 68 -6.64 -35.41 -19.12
CA GLU A 68 -7.97 -34.99 -19.61
C GLU A 68 -8.47 -33.73 -18.89
N LEU A 69 -8.31 -33.66 -17.56
CA LEU A 69 -8.67 -32.47 -16.79
C LEU A 69 -7.79 -31.26 -17.14
N LEU A 70 -6.49 -31.44 -17.38
CA LEU A 70 -5.58 -30.33 -17.68
C LEU A 70 -5.87 -29.67 -19.04
N ASP A 71 -6.21 -30.47 -20.04
CA ASP A 71 -6.57 -30.01 -21.39
C ASP A 71 -7.85 -29.16 -21.35
N GLU A 72 -8.88 -29.65 -20.63
CA GLU A 72 -10.18 -28.98 -20.52
C GLU A 72 -10.19 -27.72 -19.62
N ILE A 73 -9.33 -27.65 -18.59
CA ILE A 73 -9.30 -26.49 -17.68
C ILE A 73 -8.34 -25.37 -18.09
N MET A 74 -7.44 -25.59 -19.06
CA MET A 74 -6.52 -24.57 -19.55
C MET A 74 -6.17 -24.76 -21.03
N ASP A 75 -6.72 -23.90 -21.88
CA ASP A 75 -6.33 -23.80 -23.29
C ASP A 75 -5.34 -22.63 -23.50
N PHE A 76 -4.21 -22.91 -24.16
CA PHE A 76 -3.14 -21.96 -24.50
C PHE A 76 -2.67 -21.04 -23.34
N GLY A 77 -2.76 -21.51 -22.09
CA GLY A 77 -2.42 -20.73 -20.90
C GLY A 77 -3.57 -19.92 -20.28
N TYR A 78 -4.72 -19.83 -20.94
CA TYR A 78 -5.93 -19.19 -20.45
C TYR A 78 -6.77 -20.19 -19.62
N PRO A 79 -7.02 -19.92 -18.33
CA PRO A 79 -7.94 -20.73 -17.53
C PRO A 79 -9.35 -20.75 -18.12
N GLN A 80 -9.91 -21.95 -18.29
CA GLN A 80 -11.28 -22.18 -18.72
C GLN A 80 -12.17 -22.41 -17.49
N ASN A 81 -13.11 -23.36 -17.55
CA ASN A 81 -14.04 -23.64 -16.45
C ASN A 81 -13.50 -24.74 -15.52
N LEU A 82 -13.12 -24.36 -14.29
CA LEU A 82 -12.61 -25.31 -13.27
C LEU A 82 -13.72 -25.93 -12.39
N SER A 83 -15.00 -25.73 -12.71
CA SER A 83 -16.13 -26.15 -11.86
C SER A 83 -16.29 -27.68 -11.86
N PRO A 84 -16.08 -28.39 -10.72
CA PRO A 84 -16.11 -29.86 -10.69
C PRO A 84 -17.48 -30.44 -11.05
N GLU A 85 -18.57 -29.71 -10.79
CA GLU A 85 -19.94 -30.14 -11.12
C GLU A 85 -20.22 -30.20 -12.63
N ILE A 86 -19.52 -29.37 -13.43
CA ILE A 86 -19.65 -29.34 -14.89
C ILE A 86 -18.68 -30.34 -15.53
N LEU A 87 -17.42 -30.34 -15.11
CA LEU A 87 -16.40 -31.25 -15.64
C LEU A 87 -16.82 -32.72 -15.47
N LYS A 88 -17.45 -33.07 -14.33
CA LYS A 88 -17.98 -34.43 -14.05
C LYS A 88 -19.14 -34.86 -14.95
N LEU A 89 -19.66 -34.01 -15.84
CA LEU A 89 -20.71 -34.36 -16.79
C LEU A 89 -20.16 -35.02 -18.07
N TYR A 90 -18.94 -34.69 -18.48
CA TYR A 90 -18.30 -35.19 -19.70
C TYR A 90 -16.97 -35.91 -19.42
N ILE A 91 -16.18 -35.41 -18.47
CA ILE A 91 -15.00 -36.13 -17.93
C ILE A 91 -15.49 -37.14 -16.90
N THR A 92 -15.86 -38.32 -17.41
CA THR A 92 -16.53 -39.40 -16.67
C THR A 92 -15.60 -40.43 -16.06
N GLN A 93 -14.27 -40.30 -16.24
CA GLN A 93 -13.30 -41.17 -15.58
C GLN A 93 -13.39 -40.97 -14.05
N GLU A 94 -14.04 -41.91 -13.35
CA GLU A 94 -13.97 -41.96 -11.89
C GLU A 94 -12.54 -42.35 -11.49
N GLY A 95 -11.83 -41.43 -10.82
CA GLY A 95 -10.49 -41.71 -10.31
C GLY A 95 -10.47 -42.92 -9.37
N VAL A 96 -9.34 -43.64 -9.33
CA VAL A 96 -9.16 -44.88 -8.56
C VAL A 96 -9.44 -44.63 -7.09
N ARG A 97 -10.66 -44.96 -6.65
CA ARG A 97 -11.11 -44.73 -5.28
C ARG A 97 -10.36 -45.64 -4.32
N SER A 98 -9.89 -45.07 -3.22
CA SER A 98 -9.51 -45.84 -2.03
C SER A 98 -10.64 -46.82 -1.64
N PRO A 99 -10.37 -48.05 -1.13
CA PRO A 99 -11.35 -49.14 -1.02
C PRO A 99 -12.55 -48.94 -0.06
N PHE A 100 -12.83 -47.71 0.39
CA PHE A 100 -13.79 -47.39 1.43
C PHE A 100 -14.84 -46.33 1.02
N SER A 101 -15.41 -46.47 -0.17
CA SER A 101 -16.60 -45.70 -0.59
C SER A 101 -17.45 -46.47 -1.63
N SER A 102 -18.77 -46.49 -1.43
CA SER A 102 -19.77 -47.09 -2.33
C SER A 102 -20.91 -46.08 -2.54
N LYS A 103 -21.59 -45.96 -3.68
CA LYS A 103 -21.77 -46.80 -4.89
C LYS A 103 -21.81 -45.91 -6.16
N PRO A 104 -21.70 -46.45 -7.39
CA PRO A 104 -21.95 -45.68 -8.62
C PRO A 104 -23.45 -45.59 -8.96
N SER A 105 -23.82 -44.62 -9.81
CA SER A 105 -25.15 -44.54 -10.43
C SER A 105 -25.06 -44.09 -11.89
N ASP A 106 -25.18 -45.04 -12.81
CA ASP A 106 -25.16 -44.79 -14.25
C ASP A 106 -26.43 -44.09 -14.75
N LYS A 107 -26.29 -42.86 -15.28
CA LYS A 107 -27.03 -42.36 -16.46
C LYS A 107 -26.22 -41.23 -17.14
N PRO A 108 -25.80 -41.36 -18.41
CA PRO A 108 -25.24 -40.23 -19.16
C PRO A 108 -26.35 -39.22 -19.47
N VAL A 109 -26.06 -37.93 -19.32
CA VAL A 109 -27.01 -36.84 -19.58
C VAL A 109 -26.69 -36.20 -20.94
N PRO A 110 -27.58 -36.25 -21.94
CA PRO A 110 -27.39 -35.50 -23.17
C PRO A 110 -27.58 -33.99 -22.91
N ASN A 111 -26.84 -33.15 -23.65
CA ASN A 111 -26.80 -31.67 -23.60
C ASN A 111 -25.79 -31.00 -22.64
N ALA A 112 -24.57 -31.55 -22.51
CA ALA A 112 -23.46 -30.84 -21.84
C ALA A 112 -23.16 -29.46 -22.47
N THR A 113 -23.24 -29.33 -23.80
CA THR A 113 -22.90 -28.09 -24.54
C THR A 113 -23.74 -26.87 -24.16
N LEU A 114 -25.04 -27.04 -23.89
CA LEU A 114 -25.93 -25.93 -23.51
C LEU A 114 -25.63 -25.37 -22.10
N GLN A 115 -25.14 -26.20 -21.18
CA GLN A 115 -24.79 -25.78 -19.81
C GLN A 115 -23.42 -25.08 -19.76
N VAL A 116 -22.49 -25.42 -20.66
CA VAL A 116 -21.18 -24.75 -20.78
C VAL A 116 -21.32 -23.32 -21.34
N THR A 117 -22.29 -23.07 -22.24
CA THR A 117 -22.56 -21.74 -22.81
C THR A 117 -23.58 -20.90 -22.02
N GLY A 118 -24.15 -21.43 -20.93
CA GLY A 118 -25.20 -20.77 -20.16
C GLY A 118 -24.66 -19.71 -19.18
N ALA A 119 -25.46 -18.68 -18.89
CA ALA A 119 -25.09 -17.62 -17.96
C ALA A 119 -24.96 -18.04 -16.47
N VAL A 120 -25.27 -19.30 -16.14
CA VAL A 120 -25.22 -19.88 -14.78
C VAL A 120 -24.38 -21.16 -14.81
N GLY A 121 -23.05 -21.00 -14.76
CA GLY A 121 -22.08 -22.10 -14.91
C GLY A 121 -21.76 -22.88 -13.62
N TRP A 122 -22.64 -22.89 -12.62
CA TRP A 122 -22.40 -23.50 -11.30
C TRP A 122 -23.63 -24.19 -10.69
N ARG A 123 -24.70 -24.38 -11.47
CA ARG A 123 -25.90 -25.12 -11.03
C ARG A 123 -26.53 -25.82 -12.22
N ARG A 124 -26.86 -27.09 -12.06
CA ARG A 124 -27.49 -27.92 -13.11
C ARG A 124 -29.01 -27.76 -13.12
N GLU A 125 -29.58 -27.65 -14.31
CA GLU A 125 -31.03 -27.68 -14.48
C GLU A 125 -31.59 -29.10 -14.23
N GLY A 126 -32.85 -29.19 -13.79
CA GLY A 126 -33.53 -30.48 -13.59
C GLY A 126 -33.22 -31.22 -12.28
N LEU A 127 -32.49 -30.60 -11.34
CA LEU A 127 -32.33 -31.15 -9.98
C LEU A 127 -33.68 -31.31 -9.28
N VAL A 128 -33.91 -32.44 -8.60
CA VAL A 128 -35.15 -32.74 -7.87
C VAL A 128 -34.83 -33.41 -6.53
N TYR A 129 -35.37 -32.83 -5.45
CA TYR A 129 -35.24 -33.33 -4.09
C TYR A 129 -36.60 -33.68 -3.47
N LYS A 130 -36.64 -34.76 -2.68
CA LYS A 130 -37.85 -35.15 -1.92
C LYS A 130 -38.22 -34.15 -0.81
N LYS A 131 -37.26 -33.38 -0.33
CA LYS A 131 -37.40 -32.28 0.62
C LYS A 131 -36.48 -31.16 0.19
N ASN A 132 -36.99 -29.93 0.11
CA ASN A 132 -36.20 -28.77 -0.25
C ASN A 132 -35.69 -28.10 1.04
N GLU A 133 -34.40 -28.24 1.33
CA GLU A 133 -33.79 -27.84 2.60
C GLU A 133 -32.53 -26.99 2.35
N VAL A 134 -32.34 -25.94 3.16
CA VAL A 134 -31.17 -25.06 3.11
C VAL A 134 -30.58 -24.89 4.49
N PHE A 135 -29.29 -25.13 4.63
CA PHE A 135 -28.54 -24.97 5.88
C PHE A 135 -27.51 -23.86 5.73
N LEU A 136 -27.49 -22.91 6.68
CA LEU A 136 -26.57 -21.77 6.71
C LEU A 136 -25.71 -21.86 7.97
N ASP A 137 -24.41 -22.07 7.77
CA ASP A 137 -23.39 -22.12 8.80
C ASP A 137 -22.56 -20.83 8.78
N ILE A 138 -22.80 -19.95 9.74
CA ILE A 138 -22.00 -18.74 9.97
C ILE A 138 -20.84 -19.14 10.89
N VAL A 139 -19.64 -19.24 10.32
CA VAL A 139 -18.42 -19.64 11.02
C VAL A 139 -17.48 -18.44 11.17
N GLU A 140 -17.38 -17.93 12.39
CA GLU A 140 -16.50 -16.80 12.74
C GLU A 140 -15.20 -17.29 13.35
N SER A 141 -14.07 -16.77 12.87
CA SER A 141 -12.74 -17.03 13.43
C SER A 141 -12.22 -15.73 14.04
N VAL A 142 -12.07 -15.71 15.37
CA VAL A 142 -11.61 -14.54 16.12
C VAL A 142 -10.10 -14.50 16.16
N ASN A 143 -9.51 -13.50 15.52
CA ASN A 143 -8.10 -13.18 15.61
C ASN A 143 -7.91 -12.12 16.71
N LEU A 144 -7.05 -12.41 17.68
CA LEU A 144 -6.72 -11.51 18.79
C LEU A 144 -5.21 -11.52 18.99
N LEU A 145 -4.61 -10.34 19.03
CA LEU A 145 -3.31 -10.12 19.66
C LEU A 145 -3.53 -9.25 20.88
N MET A 146 -3.21 -9.77 22.06
CA MET A 146 -3.38 -9.08 23.34
C MET A 146 -2.02 -8.88 24.03
N SER A 147 -1.82 -7.74 24.68
CA SER A 147 -0.68 -7.49 25.56
C SER A 147 -0.75 -8.35 26.81
N SER A 148 0.39 -8.64 27.44
CA SER A 148 0.43 -9.36 28.73
C SER A 148 -0.36 -8.67 29.84
N LYS A 149 -0.54 -7.34 29.75
CA LYS A 149 -1.34 -6.54 30.69
C LYS A 149 -2.85 -6.63 30.44
N GLY A 150 -3.31 -7.40 29.45
CA GLY A 150 -4.72 -7.56 29.10
C GLY A 150 -5.27 -6.50 28.13
N SER A 151 -4.45 -5.55 27.67
CA SER A 151 -4.82 -4.58 26.63
C SER A 151 -4.86 -5.25 25.25
N VAL A 152 -5.94 -5.08 24.50
CA VAL A 152 -6.07 -5.57 23.12
C VAL A 152 -5.17 -4.72 22.21
N LEU A 153 -4.28 -5.36 21.44
CA LEU A 153 -3.40 -4.71 20.47
C LEU A 153 -3.95 -4.78 19.05
N ARG A 154 -4.58 -5.92 18.71
CA ARG A 154 -5.33 -6.13 17.46
C ARG A 154 -6.45 -7.10 17.71
N CYS A 155 -7.64 -6.82 17.19
CA CYS A 155 -8.78 -7.73 17.22
C CYS A 155 -9.49 -7.65 15.87
N ASP A 156 -9.66 -8.78 15.20
CA ASP A 156 -10.44 -8.86 13.96
C ASP A 156 -11.18 -10.20 13.87
N VAL A 157 -12.38 -10.17 13.29
CA VAL A 157 -13.20 -11.36 13.04
C VAL A 157 -13.19 -11.65 11.55
N THR A 158 -12.66 -12.82 11.18
CA THR A 158 -12.83 -13.36 9.83
C THR A 158 -14.00 -14.34 9.83
N GLY A 159 -15.12 -13.94 9.24
CA GLY A 159 -16.33 -14.75 9.14
C GLY A 159 -16.49 -15.40 7.76
N LYS A 160 -17.13 -16.57 7.73
CA LYS A 160 -17.52 -17.29 6.51
C LYS A 160 -18.97 -17.75 6.65
N ILE A 161 -19.75 -17.58 5.58
CA ILE A 161 -21.10 -18.14 5.46
C ILE A 161 -20.99 -19.35 4.52
N LEU A 162 -21.00 -20.53 5.12
CA LEU A 162 -21.08 -21.80 4.41
C LEU A 162 -22.57 -22.15 4.23
N MET A 163 -22.92 -22.65 3.05
CA MET A 163 -24.27 -23.07 2.73
C MET A 163 -24.29 -24.54 2.33
N LYS A 164 -25.36 -25.25 2.70
CA LYS A 164 -25.70 -26.55 2.12
C LYS A 164 -27.10 -26.46 1.54
N CYS A 165 -27.20 -26.56 0.21
CA CYS A 165 -28.44 -26.40 -0.54
C CYS A 165 -28.87 -27.74 -1.13
N PHE A 166 -30.05 -28.22 -0.72
CA PHE A 166 -30.74 -29.35 -1.33
C PHE A 166 -32.06 -28.83 -1.88
N LEU A 167 -32.00 -28.22 -3.06
CA LEU A 167 -33.13 -27.51 -3.67
C LEU A 167 -33.40 -28.06 -5.06
N SER A 168 -34.68 -28.17 -5.41
CA SER A 168 -35.10 -28.59 -6.75
C SER A 168 -35.05 -27.39 -7.73
N GLY A 169 -34.87 -27.62 -9.03
CA GLY A 169 -34.90 -26.54 -10.03
C GLY A 169 -33.72 -25.57 -9.96
N MET A 170 -33.97 -24.30 -10.31
CA MET A 170 -33.03 -23.19 -10.46
C MET A 170 -33.49 -21.96 -9.63
N PRO A 171 -33.47 -22.03 -8.29
CA PRO A 171 -34.06 -21.02 -7.42
C PRO A 171 -33.19 -19.75 -7.31
N ASP A 172 -33.82 -18.57 -7.30
CA ASP A 172 -33.19 -17.28 -6.92
C ASP A 172 -33.34 -17.10 -5.40
N LEU A 173 -32.21 -17.05 -4.69
CA LEU A 173 -32.15 -16.84 -3.25
C LEU A 173 -31.80 -15.39 -2.94
N LYS A 174 -32.49 -14.81 -1.95
CA LYS A 174 -32.14 -13.49 -1.37
C LYS A 174 -31.85 -13.62 0.12
N LEU A 175 -30.60 -13.35 0.51
CA LEU A 175 -30.12 -13.32 1.89
C LEU A 175 -30.00 -11.87 2.38
N GLY A 176 -30.66 -11.54 3.49
CA GLY A 176 -30.59 -10.26 4.18
C GLY A 176 -29.84 -10.36 5.50
N LEU A 177 -28.84 -9.50 5.70
CA LEU A 177 -28.01 -9.42 6.92
C LEU A 177 -28.33 -8.14 7.71
N ASN A 178 -27.90 -8.05 8.98
CA ASN A 178 -28.02 -6.84 9.81
C ASN A 178 -26.90 -5.79 9.56
N ASP A 179 -26.41 -5.73 8.32
CA ASP A 179 -25.48 -4.69 7.85
C ASP A 179 -26.11 -3.29 7.98
N LYS A 180 -25.35 -2.35 8.55
CA LYS A 180 -25.71 -0.94 8.77
C LYS A 180 -26.13 -0.27 7.48
N ILE A 181 -25.30 -0.37 6.43
CA ILE A 181 -25.53 0.27 5.13
C ILE A 181 -26.79 -0.32 4.45
N GLY A 182 -26.95 -1.64 4.49
CA GLY A 182 -28.15 -2.30 3.97
C GLY A 182 -29.44 -1.95 4.72
N LEU A 183 -29.39 -1.79 6.04
CA LEU A 183 -30.54 -1.39 6.85
C LEU A 183 -30.95 0.07 6.61
N GLU A 184 -29.99 0.98 6.47
CA GLU A 184 -30.25 2.40 6.16
C GLU A 184 -30.89 2.56 4.77
N LYS A 185 -30.36 1.88 3.75
CA LYS A 185 -30.96 1.86 2.41
C LYS A 185 -32.37 1.24 2.41
N GLU A 186 -32.59 0.14 3.13
CA GLU A 186 -33.93 -0.48 3.20
C GLU A 186 -34.94 0.42 3.92
N ALA A 187 -34.52 1.18 4.94
CA ALA A 187 -35.35 2.15 5.64
C ALA A 187 -35.75 3.33 4.73
N GLN A 188 -34.82 3.85 3.92
CA GLN A 188 -35.09 4.87 2.89
C GLN A 188 -36.06 4.33 1.82
N LEU A 189 -35.78 3.16 1.24
CA LEU A 189 -36.60 2.53 0.19
C LEU A 189 -38.03 2.18 0.63
N LYS A 190 -38.27 1.98 1.93
CA LYS A 190 -39.59 1.60 2.48
C LYS A 190 -40.24 2.67 3.35
N SER A 191 -39.68 3.89 3.36
CA SER A 191 -40.18 5.05 4.11
C SER A 191 -40.63 4.71 5.55
N ARG A 192 -39.78 3.98 6.29
CA ARG A 192 -40.05 3.55 7.67
C ARG A 192 -38.90 3.95 8.59
N PRO A 193 -39.17 4.38 9.84
CA PRO A 193 -38.11 4.69 10.78
C PRO A 193 -37.27 3.44 11.05
N ALA A 194 -35.95 3.58 10.98
CA ALA A 194 -35.01 2.51 11.28
C ALA A 194 -35.20 2.06 12.74
N LYS A 195 -35.54 0.78 12.95
CA LYS A 195 -35.62 0.23 14.31
C LYS A 195 -34.23 0.19 14.91
N SER A 196 -34.09 0.68 16.15
CA SER A 196 -32.88 0.53 16.96
C SER A 196 -32.60 -0.95 17.25
N GLY A 197 -31.80 -1.55 16.38
CA GLY A 197 -31.24 -2.89 16.52
C GLY A 197 -29.73 -2.81 16.37
N LYS A 198 -28.98 -3.71 17.02
CA LYS A 198 -27.53 -3.75 16.91
C LYS A 198 -27.13 -4.11 15.47
N THR A 199 -26.71 -3.10 14.72
CA THR A 199 -26.16 -3.24 13.37
C THR A 199 -24.72 -3.72 13.43
N ILE A 200 -24.21 -4.18 12.30
CA ILE A 200 -22.78 -4.45 12.08
C ILE A 200 -22.27 -3.57 10.94
N GLU A 201 -20.98 -3.28 10.97
CA GLU A 201 -20.23 -2.65 9.88
C GLU A 201 -19.31 -3.74 9.31
N LEU A 202 -19.32 -3.92 7.99
CA LEU A 202 -18.54 -4.95 7.29
C LEU A 202 -17.38 -4.26 6.57
N ASP A 203 -16.14 -4.45 7.02
CA ASP A 203 -14.97 -3.79 6.41
C ASP A 203 -14.75 -4.32 4.98
N ASP A 204 -14.60 -5.64 4.87
CA ASP A 204 -14.38 -6.35 3.61
C ASP A 204 -15.44 -7.44 3.43
N VAL A 205 -15.96 -7.59 2.21
CA VAL A 205 -16.79 -8.75 1.82
C VAL A 205 -16.33 -9.32 0.50
N THR A 206 -16.18 -10.65 0.47
CA THR A 206 -15.88 -11.45 -0.71
C THR A 206 -17.01 -12.44 -0.94
N PHE A 207 -17.43 -12.61 -2.19
CA PHE A 207 -18.59 -13.41 -2.57
C PHE A 207 -18.21 -14.57 -3.50
N HIS A 208 -19.01 -15.62 -3.48
CA HIS A 208 -19.02 -16.65 -4.51
C HIS A 208 -19.51 -16.07 -5.85
N GLN A 209 -19.06 -16.67 -6.97
CA GLN A 209 -19.45 -16.27 -8.33
C GLN A 209 -20.97 -16.29 -8.59
N CYS A 210 -21.74 -16.99 -7.74
CA CYS A 210 -23.19 -17.03 -7.86
C CYS A 210 -23.92 -15.75 -7.45
N VAL A 211 -23.22 -14.82 -6.76
CA VAL A 211 -23.81 -13.58 -6.25
C VAL A 211 -23.82 -12.48 -7.30
N ASN A 212 -25.00 -11.90 -7.54
CA ASN A 212 -25.14 -10.75 -8.43
C ASN A 212 -24.63 -9.47 -7.74
N LEU A 213 -23.36 -9.11 -8.00
CA LEU A 213 -22.70 -7.95 -7.42
C LEU A 213 -23.41 -6.62 -7.76
N THR A 214 -24.00 -6.51 -8.96
CA THR A 214 -24.76 -5.32 -9.38
C THR A 214 -25.99 -5.09 -8.50
N ARG A 215 -26.77 -6.15 -8.23
CA ARG A 215 -27.90 -6.13 -7.29
C ARG A 215 -27.44 -5.89 -5.85
N PHE A 216 -26.29 -6.42 -5.44
CA PHE A 216 -25.74 -6.16 -4.11
C PHE A 216 -25.34 -4.68 -3.91
N ASN A 217 -24.79 -4.02 -4.93
CA ASN A 217 -24.43 -2.60 -4.81
C ASN A 217 -25.66 -1.67 -4.69
N SER A 218 -26.75 -1.98 -5.40
CA SER A 218 -28.00 -1.23 -5.31
C SER A 218 -28.79 -1.56 -4.03
N GLU A 219 -29.22 -2.81 -3.86
CA GLU A 219 -30.15 -3.28 -2.81
C GLU A 219 -29.46 -3.65 -1.48
N LYS A 220 -28.12 -3.80 -1.45
CA LYS A 220 -27.35 -4.36 -0.30
C LYS A 220 -27.91 -5.67 0.26
N THR A 221 -28.58 -6.42 -0.61
CA THR A 221 -29.16 -7.75 -0.36
C THR A 221 -28.43 -8.75 -1.26
N VAL A 222 -28.01 -9.88 -0.70
CA VAL A 222 -27.22 -10.88 -1.43
C VAL A 222 -28.18 -11.75 -2.24
N SER A 223 -28.25 -11.52 -3.56
CA SER A 223 -29.13 -12.26 -4.51
C SER A 223 -28.29 -13.20 -5.36
N PHE A 224 -28.65 -14.49 -5.40
CA PHE A 224 -27.83 -15.54 -6.01
C PHE A 224 -28.63 -16.80 -6.37
N VAL A 225 -28.17 -17.55 -7.38
CA VAL A 225 -28.63 -18.91 -7.66
C VAL A 225 -27.62 -19.90 -7.07
N PRO A 226 -27.95 -20.67 -6.01
CA PRO A 226 -26.97 -21.46 -5.27
C PRO A 226 -26.48 -22.70 -6.06
N PRO A 227 -25.17 -23.02 -6.02
CA PRO A 227 -24.67 -24.36 -6.30
C PRO A 227 -25.42 -25.45 -5.50
N ASP A 228 -25.28 -26.69 -5.95
CA ASP A 228 -25.93 -27.84 -5.32
C ASP A 228 -25.02 -28.47 -4.25
N GLY A 229 -25.57 -28.87 -3.10
CA GLY A 229 -24.75 -29.35 -1.99
C GLY A 229 -24.03 -28.23 -1.23
N GLU A 230 -22.77 -28.45 -0.84
CA GLU A 230 -22.02 -27.61 0.12
C GLU A 230 -21.04 -26.64 -0.55
N PHE A 231 -21.18 -25.34 -0.30
CA PHE A 231 -20.31 -24.28 -0.83
C PHE A 231 -20.14 -23.10 0.14
N GLU A 232 -19.11 -22.27 -0.10
CA GLU A 232 -18.91 -21.00 0.63
C GLU A 232 -19.59 -19.86 -0.13
N LEU A 233 -20.66 -19.28 0.41
CA LEU A 233 -21.40 -18.17 -0.24
C LEU A 233 -20.62 -16.87 -0.18
N MET A 234 -20.10 -16.54 1.01
CA MET A 234 -19.38 -15.30 1.25
C MET A 234 -18.45 -15.39 2.45
N LYS A 235 -17.37 -14.63 2.40
CA LYS A 235 -16.43 -14.43 3.51
C LYS A 235 -16.32 -12.93 3.78
N TYR A 236 -16.40 -12.56 5.06
CA TYR A 236 -16.41 -11.18 5.52
C TYR A 236 -15.34 -10.94 6.61
N ARG A 237 -14.96 -9.67 6.77
CA ARG A 237 -14.07 -9.21 7.83
C ARG A 237 -14.72 -8.06 8.60
N ILE A 238 -14.51 -8.05 9.91
CA ILE A 238 -14.96 -6.99 10.83
C ILE A 238 -13.83 -6.71 11.84
N THR A 239 -13.38 -5.46 11.92
CA THR A 239 -12.40 -4.98 12.92
C THR A 239 -13.04 -4.25 14.09
N GLU A 240 -14.18 -3.60 13.88
CA GLU A 240 -14.87 -2.82 14.92
C GLU A 240 -15.97 -3.59 15.66
N GLY A 241 -16.33 -3.15 16.87
CA GLY A 241 -17.45 -3.71 17.63
C GLY A 241 -17.31 -5.18 18.08
N VAL A 242 -16.14 -5.80 17.93
CA VAL A 242 -15.88 -7.22 18.20
C VAL A 242 -16.06 -7.58 19.68
N ASN A 243 -16.94 -8.54 19.94
CA ASN A 243 -17.28 -9.02 21.27
C ASN A 243 -16.42 -10.25 21.61
N LEU A 244 -15.35 -10.05 22.39
CA LEU A 244 -14.43 -11.13 22.76
C LEU A 244 -15.11 -12.22 23.60
N PRO A 245 -15.05 -13.51 23.21
CA PRO A 245 -15.67 -14.59 23.97
C PRO A 245 -14.93 -14.91 25.29
N PHE A 246 -13.63 -14.63 25.33
CA PHE A 246 -12.75 -14.87 26.47
C PHE A 246 -11.86 -13.66 26.76
N ARG A 247 -11.42 -13.54 28.01
CA ARG A 247 -10.29 -12.72 28.45
C ARG A 247 -9.30 -13.62 29.17
N VAL A 248 -8.03 -13.54 28.78
CA VAL A 248 -6.92 -14.35 29.31
C VAL A 248 -5.95 -13.42 30.04
N LEU A 249 -5.63 -13.74 31.29
CA LEU A 249 -4.73 -12.97 32.14
C LEU A 249 -3.58 -13.88 32.57
N PRO A 250 -2.46 -13.89 31.81
CA PRO A 250 -1.27 -14.66 32.16
C PRO A 250 -0.30 -13.86 33.03
N THR A 251 0.17 -14.47 34.10
CA THR A 251 1.23 -13.99 34.98
C THR A 251 2.35 -15.01 34.99
N ILE A 252 3.54 -14.64 34.51
CA ILE A 252 4.72 -15.50 34.48
C ILE A 252 5.81 -14.85 35.35
N LYS A 253 6.28 -15.57 36.37
CA LYS A 253 7.35 -15.16 37.27
C LYS A 253 8.52 -16.13 37.16
N GLU A 254 9.71 -15.62 36.88
CA GLU A 254 10.94 -16.41 36.92
C GLU A 254 11.57 -16.27 38.32
N LEU A 255 11.77 -17.41 38.99
CA LEU A 255 12.31 -17.50 40.35
C LEU A 255 13.76 -17.99 40.26
N GLY A 256 14.65 -17.07 39.90
CA GLY A 256 16.07 -17.36 39.65
C GLY A 256 16.29 -18.05 38.29
N ARG A 257 17.26 -18.98 38.23
CA ARG A 257 17.65 -19.68 36.97
C ARG A 257 17.05 -21.08 36.82
N THR A 258 16.44 -21.63 37.86
CA THR A 258 16.06 -23.05 37.96
C THR A 258 14.57 -23.29 38.16
N ARG A 259 13.76 -22.24 38.33
CA ARG A 259 12.32 -22.35 38.63
C ARG A 259 11.54 -21.20 37.98
N MET A 260 10.38 -21.53 37.43
CA MET A 260 9.43 -20.57 36.86
C MET A 260 8.01 -20.91 37.33
N GLU A 261 7.28 -19.90 37.80
CA GLU A 261 5.87 -19.98 38.19
C GLU A 261 5.00 -19.34 37.10
N ILE A 262 4.03 -20.09 36.60
CA ILE A 262 3.09 -19.66 35.56
C ILE A 262 1.69 -19.74 36.14
N ASN A 263 0.99 -18.61 36.25
CA ASN A 263 -0.43 -18.55 36.56
C ASN A 263 -1.20 -18.01 35.35
N VAL A 264 -2.20 -18.73 34.86
CA VAL A 264 -3.06 -18.30 33.76
C VAL A 264 -4.51 -18.36 34.20
N LYS A 265 -5.15 -17.19 34.28
CA LYS A 265 -6.59 -17.07 34.52
C LYS A 265 -7.31 -16.83 33.20
N VAL A 266 -8.35 -17.61 32.92
CA VAL A 266 -9.23 -17.48 31.75
C VAL A 266 -10.63 -17.17 32.24
N LYS A 267 -11.22 -16.07 31.77
CA LYS A 267 -12.60 -15.66 32.07
C LYS A 267 -13.42 -15.69 30.78
N SER A 268 -14.58 -16.34 30.82
CA SER A 268 -15.56 -16.33 29.74
C SER A 268 -16.48 -15.10 29.83
N VAL A 269 -16.78 -14.47 28.70
CA VAL A 269 -17.53 -13.19 28.63
C VAL A 269 -18.84 -13.33 27.84
N PHE A 270 -19.09 -14.49 27.21
CA PHE A 270 -20.40 -14.83 26.64
C PHE A 270 -21.43 -15.18 27.72
N GLY A 271 -22.72 -15.11 27.38
CA GLY A 271 -23.83 -15.29 28.32
C GLY A 271 -23.91 -16.69 28.96
N ALA A 272 -24.36 -16.76 30.23
CA ALA A 272 -24.28 -17.95 31.09
C ALA A 272 -25.03 -19.21 30.58
N LYS A 273 -26.00 -19.06 29.66
CA LYS A 273 -26.69 -20.20 29.03
C LYS A 273 -25.86 -20.90 27.95
N MET A 274 -24.81 -20.25 27.44
CA MET A 274 -23.90 -20.81 26.44
C MET A 274 -22.68 -21.45 27.10
N PHE A 275 -22.00 -22.32 26.34
CA PHE A 275 -20.76 -22.95 26.75
C PHE A 275 -19.80 -23.04 25.56
N ALA A 276 -18.51 -22.88 25.80
CA ALA A 276 -17.49 -23.25 24.84
C ALA A 276 -17.15 -24.74 24.96
N LEU A 277 -16.74 -25.33 23.84
CA LEU A 277 -16.25 -26.69 23.70
C LEU A 277 -14.79 -26.68 23.29
N GLY A 278 -14.06 -27.73 23.68
CA GLY A 278 -12.70 -27.99 23.19
C GLY A 278 -11.72 -26.85 23.48
N VAL A 279 -11.85 -26.19 24.64
CA VAL A 279 -10.96 -25.10 25.03
C VAL A 279 -9.58 -25.67 25.33
N VAL A 280 -8.55 -25.21 24.61
CA VAL A 280 -7.16 -25.61 24.78
C VAL A 280 -6.28 -24.36 24.87
N VAL A 281 -5.63 -24.16 26.02
CA VAL A 281 -4.62 -23.12 26.19
C VAL A 281 -3.24 -23.77 26.07
N LYS A 282 -2.40 -23.24 25.18
CA LYS A 282 -1.00 -23.65 24.99
C LYS A 282 -0.10 -22.55 25.53
N VAL A 283 0.64 -22.85 26.59
CA VAL A 283 1.61 -21.94 27.20
C VAL A 283 3.01 -22.46 26.89
N PRO A 284 3.78 -21.79 26.01
CA PRO A 284 5.16 -22.15 25.73
C PRO A 284 6.04 -22.13 26.99
N VAL A 285 7.02 -23.03 27.06
CA VAL A 285 8.03 -23.12 28.12
C VAL A 285 9.44 -23.32 27.52
N PRO A 286 10.52 -23.09 28.28
CA PRO A 286 11.88 -23.33 27.79
C PRO A 286 12.11 -24.81 27.45
N LYS A 287 12.94 -25.07 26.43
CA LYS A 287 13.43 -26.41 26.08
C LYS A 287 14.14 -27.13 27.23
N GLN A 288 14.71 -26.36 28.17
CA GLN A 288 15.43 -26.85 29.34
C GLN A 288 14.49 -27.26 30.51
N THR A 289 13.21 -27.56 30.21
CA THR A 289 12.21 -27.97 31.22
C THR A 289 12.49 -29.40 31.72
N ALA A 290 12.85 -29.54 32.99
CA ALA A 290 13.09 -30.83 33.64
C ALA A 290 11.80 -31.49 34.12
N LYS A 291 10.96 -30.70 34.81
CA LYS A 291 9.78 -31.20 35.53
C LYS A 291 8.73 -30.11 35.63
N THR A 292 7.46 -30.51 35.58
CA THR A 292 6.31 -29.60 35.64
C THR A 292 5.29 -30.10 36.65
N SER A 293 4.89 -29.26 37.61
CA SER A 293 3.73 -29.50 38.48
C SER A 293 2.56 -28.61 38.04
N PHE A 294 1.32 -29.05 38.31
CA PHE A 294 0.11 -28.34 37.88
C PHE A 294 -0.95 -28.34 38.98
N GLN A 295 -1.64 -27.21 39.13
CA GLN A 295 -2.88 -27.07 39.89
C GLN A 295 -3.89 -26.34 39.00
N THR A 296 -5.05 -26.95 38.74
CA THR A 296 -6.09 -26.41 37.84
C THR A 296 -7.44 -26.41 38.53
N THR A 297 -8.17 -25.29 38.50
CA THR A 297 -9.54 -25.24 39.04
C THR A 297 -10.55 -25.98 38.16
N SER A 298 -10.23 -26.16 36.86
CA SER A 298 -11.04 -26.92 35.90
C SER A 298 -10.17 -27.44 34.76
N GLY A 299 -10.60 -28.52 34.09
CA GLY A 299 -9.87 -29.17 33.01
C GLY A 299 -8.69 -30.04 33.48
N LYS A 300 -7.76 -30.32 32.57
CA LYS A 300 -6.52 -31.06 32.83
C LYS A 300 -5.36 -30.38 32.09
N ALA A 301 -4.24 -30.17 32.78
CA ALA A 301 -3.00 -29.67 32.19
C ALA A 301 -1.96 -30.80 32.03
N LYS A 302 -1.17 -30.75 30.96
CA LYS A 302 -0.04 -31.66 30.72
C LYS A 302 1.06 -30.94 29.94
N TYR A 303 2.32 -31.17 30.29
CA TYR A 303 3.46 -30.76 29.45
C TYR A 303 3.55 -31.65 28.19
N ASN A 304 3.79 -31.03 27.03
CA ASN A 304 4.07 -31.70 25.78
C ASN A 304 5.45 -31.29 25.24
N ALA A 305 6.41 -32.19 25.36
CA ALA A 305 7.80 -31.98 24.96
C ALA A 305 8.00 -31.81 23.44
N SER A 306 7.12 -32.36 22.59
CA SER A 306 7.28 -32.22 21.13
C SER A 306 7.03 -30.81 20.59
N ILE A 307 6.42 -29.93 21.41
CA ILE A 307 6.07 -28.54 21.07
C ILE A 307 6.47 -27.56 22.18
N ASP A 308 7.35 -27.98 23.09
CA ASP A 308 7.87 -27.17 24.21
C ASP A 308 6.77 -26.36 24.95
N SER A 309 5.60 -26.97 25.21
CA SER A 309 4.43 -26.23 25.74
C SER A 309 3.66 -26.99 26.80
N LEU A 310 3.15 -26.26 27.79
CA LEU A 310 2.11 -26.71 28.71
C LEU A 310 0.76 -26.61 27.99
N VAL A 311 0.02 -27.72 27.93
CA VAL A 311 -1.27 -27.81 27.23
C VAL A 311 -2.37 -28.04 28.25
N TRP A 312 -3.19 -27.02 28.49
CA TRP A 312 -4.34 -27.05 29.40
C TRP A 312 -5.64 -27.23 28.62
N LYS A 313 -6.33 -28.35 28.84
CA LYS A 313 -7.55 -28.73 28.11
C LYS A 313 -8.78 -28.71 29.02
N ILE A 314 -9.78 -27.92 28.65
CA ILE A 314 -11.11 -27.85 29.27
C ILE A 314 -12.14 -28.31 28.24
N ARG A 315 -12.80 -29.45 28.48
CA ARG A 315 -13.77 -30.03 27.52
C ARG A 315 -15.00 -29.14 27.30
N LYS A 316 -15.50 -28.51 28.37
CA LYS A 316 -16.68 -27.64 28.37
C LYS A 316 -16.45 -26.48 29.33
N PHE A 317 -16.60 -25.24 28.86
CA PHE A 317 -16.37 -24.01 29.62
C PHE A 317 -17.67 -23.18 29.65
N PRO A 318 -18.38 -23.06 30.79
CA PRO A 318 -19.64 -22.29 30.88
C PRO A 318 -19.43 -20.78 30.73
N GLY A 319 -20.41 -20.04 30.21
CA GLY A 319 -20.35 -18.57 30.12
C GLY A 319 -20.39 -17.88 31.48
N GLN A 320 -19.81 -16.66 31.56
CA GLN A 320 -19.67 -15.87 32.80
C GLN A 320 -18.92 -16.55 33.96
N THR A 321 -18.11 -17.58 33.67
CA THR A 321 -17.26 -18.24 34.67
C THR A 321 -15.77 -17.94 34.45
N GLU A 322 -14.96 -18.17 35.48
CA GLU A 322 -13.50 -18.15 35.39
C GLU A 322 -12.88 -19.51 35.76
N ALA A 323 -11.75 -19.83 35.14
CA ALA A 323 -10.90 -20.96 35.47
C ALA A 323 -9.46 -20.48 35.58
N THR A 324 -8.67 -21.12 36.45
CA THR A 324 -7.26 -20.78 36.65
C THR A 324 -6.40 -22.04 36.59
N MET A 325 -5.24 -21.93 35.95
CA MET A 325 -4.13 -22.89 36.01
C MET A 325 -2.94 -22.21 36.68
N SER A 326 -2.44 -22.81 37.75
CA SER A 326 -1.08 -22.57 38.26
C SER A 326 -0.19 -23.73 37.82
N ALA A 327 1.01 -23.44 37.33
CA ALA A 327 2.01 -24.43 36.98
C ALA A 327 3.39 -23.98 37.49
N GLU A 328 4.14 -24.95 38.00
CA GLU A 328 5.53 -24.75 38.40
C GLU A 328 6.43 -25.55 37.47
N VAL A 329 7.43 -24.88 36.92
CA VAL A 329 8.36 -25.43 35.92
C VAL A 329 9.78 -25.39 36.49
N GLU A 330 10.36 -26.56 36.71
CA GLU A 330 11.77 -26.72 37.09
C GLU A 330 12.64 -26.73 35.81
N LEU A 331 13.70 -25.93 35.79
CA LEU A 331 14.62 -25.76 34.66
C LEU A 331 15.99 -26.35 34.97
N ILE A 332 16.60 -27.02 33.98
CA ILE A 332 17.95 -27.57 34.08
C ILE A 332 18.96 -26.41 34.06
N SER A 333 19.76 -26.28 35.11
CA SER A 333 20.83 -25.28 35.17
C SER A 333 21.94 -25.62 34.16
N THR A 334 22.04 -24.85 33.08
CA THR A 334 23.12 -24.96 32.09
C THR A 334 24.09 -23.78 32.22
N MET A 335 25.40 -24.07 32.36
CA MET A 335 26.44 -23.05 32.60
C MET A 335 26.79 -22.20 31.36
N GLY A 336 26.23 -22.50 30.18
CA GLY A 336 26.76 -22.02 28.89
C GLY A 336 25.97 -20.93 28.14
N GLU A 337 24.66 -20.82 28.30
CA GLU A 337 23.84 -19.94 27.43
C GLU A 337 23.46 -18.61 28.10
N LYS A 338 24.12 -17.52 27.68
CA LYS A 338 23.75 -16.13 28.07
C LYS A 338 22.52 -15.57 27.33
N LYS A 339 21.88 -16.33 26.45
CA LYS A 339 20.82 -15.83 25.56
C LYS A 339 19.46 -15.89 26.25
N SER A 340 18.84 -14.75 26.51
CA SER A 340 17.50 -14.67 27.11
C SER A 340 16.48 -15.44 26.27
N TRP A 341 15.75 -16.38 26.89
CA TRP A 341 14.74 -17.18 26.21
C TRP A 341 13.65 -16.28 25.58
N ASN A 342 13.53 -16.34 24.25
CA ASN A 342 12.54 -15.57 23.50
C ASN A 342 11.16 -16.21 23.67
N ARG A 343 10.41 -15.74 24.67
CA ARG A 343 9.07 -16.26 25.04
C ARG A 343 8.09 -16.15 23.84
N PRO A 344 7.65 -17.26 23.23
CA PRO A 344 6.59 -17.24 22.23
C PRO A 344 5.24 -16.89 22.88
N PRO A 345 4.25 -16.40 22.11
CA PRO A 345 2.95 -16.02 22.68
C PRO A 345 2.17 -17.22 23.19
N ILE A 346 1.30 -16.99 24.18
CA ILE A 346 0.32 -17.99 24.63
C ILE A 346 -0.78 -18.07 23.58
N GLN A 347 -1.08 -19.29 23.12
CA GLN A 347 -2.12 -19.54 22.12
C GLN A 347 -3.34 -20.18 22.77
N MET A 348 -4.55 -19.85 22.28
CA MET A 348 -5.79 -20.43 22.79
C MET A 348 -6.71 -20.88 21.65
N GLU A 349 -7.07 -22.16 21.66
CA GLU A 349 -8.09 -22.75 20.78
C GLU A 349 -9.40 -22.90 21.54
N PHE A 350 -10.54 -22.66 20.88
CA PHE A 350 -11.88 -22.87 21.43
C PHE A 350 -12.92 -22.90 20.32
N GLN A 351 -14.12 -23.43 20.63
CA GLN A 351 -15.32 -23.30 19.82
C GLN A 351 -16.52 -22.91 20.70
N VAL A 352 -17.25 -21.86 20.34
CA VAL A 352 -18.49 -21.41 21.01
C VAL A 352 -19.66 -21.52 20.03
N PRO A 353 -20.51 -22.57 20.14
CA PRO A 353 -21.73 -22.68 19.37
C PRO A 353 -22.76 -21.62 19.76
N MET A 354 -23.60 -21.21 18.80
CA MET A 354 -24.68 -20.22 18.95
C MET A 354 -24.23 -18.83 19.43
N PHE A 355 -22.95 -18.50 19.24
CA PHE A 355 -22.37 -17.19 19.52
C PHE A 355 -21.80 -16.58 18.25
N THR A 356 -21.93 -15.26 18.09
CA THR A 356 -21.21 -14.44 17.10
C THR A 356 -20.40 -13.38 17.84
N ALA A 357 -19.11 -13.31 17.54
CA ALA A 357 -18.21 -12.29 18.05
C ALA A 357 -18.50 -10.93 17.39
N SER A 358 -18.81 -10.92 16.09
CA SER A 358 -19.18 -9.69 15.37
C SER A 358 -20.54 -9.11 15.77
N GLY A 359 -21.47 -9.96 16.20
CA GLY A 359 -22.89 -9.62 16.30
C GLY A 359 -23.67 -9.75 14.98
N LEU A 360 -23.09 -10.35 13.93
CA LEU A 360 -23.79 -10.66 12.68
C LEU A 360 -24.98 -11.58 12.92
N ARG A 361 -26.08 -11.29 12.22
CA ARG A 361 -27.34 -12.03 12.23
C ARG A 361 -27.97 -12.05 10.83
N VAL A 362 -28.42 -13.22 10.42
CA VAL A 362 -29.32 -13.38 9.28
C VAL A 362 -30.69 -12.82 9.67
N ARG A 363 -31.19 -11.84 8.91
CA ARG A 363 -32.52 -11.23 9.11
C ARG A 363 -33.61 -11.99 8.38
N PHE A 364 -33.32 -12.42 7.15
CA PHE A 364 -34.17 -13.28 6.34
C PHE A 364 -33.30 -14.04 5.34
N LEU A 365 -33.73 -15.25 5.01
CA LEU A 365 -33.49 -15.87 3.73
C LEU A 365 -34.83 -15.89 2.99
N LYS A 366 -34.79 -15.84 1.67
CA LYS A 366 -35.95 -16.06 0.80
C LYS A 366 -35.52 -16.94 -0.34
N VAL A 367 -36.26 -18.02 -0.58
CA VAL A 367 -36.11 -18.89 -1.75
C VAL A 367 -37.25 -18.61 -2.71
N TRP A 368 -36.93 -18.32 -3.98
CA TRP A 368 -37.92 -18.16 -5.04
C TRP A 368 -37.67 -19.15 -6.16
N GLU A 369 -38.68 -19.96 -6.49
CA GLU A 369 -38.65 -20.92 -7.60
C GLU A 369 -40.00 -20.86 -8.34
N LYS A 370 -39.99 -21.04 -9.66
CA LYS A 370 -41.17 -21.02 -10.54
C LYS A 370 -42.21 -22.08 -10.15
N SER A 371 -41.79 -23.21 -9.59
CA SER A 371 -42.68 -24.27 -9.12
C SER A 371 -43.26 -24.01 -7.72
N GLY A 372 -42.87 -22.93 -7.02
CA GLY A 372 -43.50 -22.50 -5.77
C GLY A 372 -43.47 -23.50 -4.61
N TYR A 373 -42.44 -24.36 -4.50
CA TYR A 373 -42.34 -25.31 -3.39
C TYR A 373 -42.01 -24.62 -2.05
N ASN A 374 -42.38 -25.24 -0.94
CA ASN A 374 -41.97 -24.82 0.39
C ASN A 374 -40.53 -25.29 0.70
N THR A 375 -39.77 -24.46 1.42
CA THR A 375 -38.41 -24.74 1.89
C THR A 375 -38.32 -24.81 3.41
N VAL A 376 -37.39 -25.64 3.90
CA VAL A 376 -36.98 -25.63 5.31
C VAL A 376 -35.62 -24.95 5.42
N GLU A 377 -35.56 -23.89 6.22
CA GLU A 377 -34.37 -23.04 6.37
C GLU A 377 -33.77 -23.22 7.76
N TRP A 378 -32.50 -23.58 7.82
CA TRP A 378 -31.73 -23.74 9.06
C TRP A 378 -30.60 -22.74 9.12
N VAL A 379 -30.39 -22.11 10.28
CA VAL A 379 -29.25 -21.22 10.54
C VAL A 379 -28.54 -21.62 11.82
N ARG A 380 -27.21 -21.70 11.76
CA ARG A 380 -26.33 -22.01 12.89
C ARG A 380 -25.16 -21.05 12.92
N TYR A 381 -24.83 -20.59 14.12
CA TYR A 381 -23.71 -19.70 14.37
C TYR A 381 -22.63 -20.46 15.14
N ILE A 382 -21.37 -20.33 14.73
CA ILE A 382 -20.21 -20.95 15.38
C ILE A 382 -19.08 -19.92 15.41
N THR A 383 -18.66 -19.53 16.61
CA THR A 383 -17.39 -18.80 16.78
C THR A 383 -16.29 -19.77 17.16
N ARG A 384 -15.10 -19.64 16.56
CA ARG A 384 -13.89 -20.38 16.91
C ARG A 384 -12.69 -19.44 17.07
N ALA A 385 -11.63 -19.93 17.68
CA ALA A 385 -10.33 -19.26 17.62
C ALA A 385 -9.81 -19.22 16.18
N GLY A 386 -9.32 -18.06 15.74
CA GLY A 386 -8.37 -17.92 14.65
C GLY A 386 -6.95 -17.83 15.23
N SER A 387 -6.21 -16.79 14.86
CA SER A 387 -4.96 -16.43 15.53
C SER A 387 -5.23 -15.74 16.87
N TYR A 388 -5.46 -16.51 17.93
CA TYR A 388 -5.76 -15.98 19.27
C TYR A 388 -4.53 -16.10 20.17
N GLU A 389 -3.77 -15.01 20.28
CA GLU A 389 -2.43 -14.94 20.86
C GLU A 389 -2.30 -13.86 21.95
N ILE A 390 -1.61 -14.20 23.05
CA ILE A 390 -1.27 -13.26 24.12
C ILE A 390 0.25 -13.06 24.17
N SER A 391 0.66 -11.81 24.00
CA SER A 391 2.04 -11.35 23.86
C SER A 391 2.81 -11.22 25.18
N ARG A 392 4.11 -10.93 25.06
CA ARG A 392 5.17 -11.08 26.07
C ARG A 392 4.90 -10.33 27.38
N VAL A 393 4.98 -11.06 28.50
CA VAL A 393 5.15 -10.49 29.85
C VAL A 393 6.58 -9.93 29.95
N ARG A 394 6.77 -8.62 30.17
CA ARG A 394 8.04 -8.07 30.68
C ARG A 394 8.18 -8.49 32.15
N ALA A 395 9.31 -9.07 32.54
CA ALA A 395 9.56 -9.38 33.94
C ALA A 395 9.75 -8.07 34.74
N GLU A 396 8.90 -7.84 35.74
CA GLU A 396 9.13 -6.81 36.75
C GLU A 396 10.17 -7.34 37.74
N ILE A 397 11.39 -6.82 37.66
CA ILE A 397 12.43 -7.08 38.67
C ILE A 397 12.32 -5.98 39.73
N SER A 398 11.73 -6.31 40.86
CA SER A 398 11.64 -5.42 42.02
C SER A 398 12.99 -5.33 42.73
N PHE A 399 13.62 -4.15 42.71
CA PHE A 399 14.78 -3.85 43.55
C PHE A 399 14.37 -2.99 44.76
N TYR A 400 14.86 -3.39 45.95
CA TYR A 400 14.67 -2.66 47.21
C TYR A 400 15.62 -1.45 47.35
N SER A 401 15.29 -0.57 48.29
CA SER A 401 15.77 0.80 48.44
C SER A 401 17.20 1.01 49.00
N THR A 402 17.89 2.04 48.46
CA THR A 402 18.88 2.94 49.11
C THR A 402 20.19 2.42 49.75
N LYS A 403 21.35 2.78 49.16
CA LYS A 403 22.19 3.96 49.55
C LYS A 403 23.39 4.18 48.59
N HIS A 404 23.99 5.38 48.64
CA HIS A 404 25.03 5.87 47.69
C HIS A 404 26.41 5.20 47.83
N TRP A 405 27.14 5.01 46.73
CA TRP A 405 28.22 5.91 46.25
C TRP A 405 29.03 5.31 45.06
N SER A 406 29.48 6.18 44.14
CA SER A 406 30.47 5.99 43.05
C SER A 406 30.31 4.86 42.00
N SER A 407 30.52 5.24 40.74
CA SER A 407 30.81 4.38 39.59
C SER A 407 32.22 3.75 39.68
N PRO A 408 32.51 2.66 38.93
CA PRO A 408 32.95 2.85 37.54
C PRO A 408 32.35 1.85 36.54
N GLN A 409 31.95 2.35 35.36
CA GLN A 409 31.80 1.52 34.15
C GLN A 409 33.14 1.45 33.43
N ALA A 410 33.60 0.24 33.09
CA ALA A 410 34.73 0.02 32.20
C ALA A 410 34.62 -1.36 31.50
N ALA A 411 35.26 -1.47 30.34
CA ALA A 411 35.52 -2.70 29.59
C ALA A 411 34.32 -3.41 28.91
N ALA A 412 33.80 -2.84 27.81
CA ALA A 412 33.53 -3.56 26.56
C ALA A 412 33.21 -2.60 25.38
N GLN A 413 34.07 -1.62 25.10
CA GLN A 413 33.92 -0.76 23.91
C GLN A 413 35.29 -0.32 23.39
N GLU A 414 35.99 -1.22 22.71
CA GLU A 414 37.26 -0.94 22.02
C GLU A 414 37.18 -1.34 20.54
N LYS A 415 36.88 -0.34 19.70
CA LYS A 415 37.50 -0.01 18.39
C LYS A 415 36.56 0.80 17.51
N SER A 416 36.42 2.08 17.84
CA SER A 416 36.07 3.16 16.91
C SER A 416 36.53 4.47 17.54
N GLN A 417 37.56 5.10 16.98
CA GLN A 417 38.14 6.33 17.53
C GLN A 417 37.42 7.56 16.98
N MET A 418 36.74 8.27 17.90
CA MET A 418 36.65 9.74 18.08
C MET A 418 36.60 10.63 16.82
N ALA A 419 35.66 11.56 16.65
CA ALA A 419 34.63 12.13 17.55
C ALA A 419 33.36 12.49 16.71
N SER A 420 32.34 13.28 17.12
CA SER A 420 32.09 14.07 18.34
C SER A 420 30.58 14.19 18.71
N PRO A 421 30.14 13.89 19.95
CA PRO A 421 28.71 13.99 20.31
C PRO A 421 28.14 15.41 20.55
N ALA A 422 29.01 16.42 20.70
CA ALA A 422 28.67 17.66 21.40
C ALA A 422 27.59 18.54 20.74
N LEU A 423 27.48 18.55 19.40
CA LEU A 423 26.53 19.41 18.69
C LEU A 423 25.08 18.91 18.84
N LYS A 424 24.87 17.60 18.71
CA LYS A 424 23.55 16.96 18.80
C LYS A 424 22.98 17.12 20.21
N ASP A 425 23.79 16.85 21.24
CA ASP A 425 23.40 16.99 22.64
C ASP A 425 23.10 18.44 23.03
N ALA A 426 23.81 19.42 22.45
CA ALA A 426 23.60 20.84 22.74
C ALA A 426 22.31 21.41 22.11
N ILE A 427 21.93 20.94 20.91
CA ILE A 427 20.74 21.44 20.20
C ILE A 427 19.48 20.67 20.58
N GLY A 428 19.59 19.35 20.81
CA GLY A 428 18.47 18.50 21.18
C GLY A 428 17.53 18.16 20.02
N GLY A 429 16.27 17.89 20.34
CA GLY A 429 15.23 17.45 19.39
C GLY A 429 14.52 18.58 18.65
N LEU A 430 13.61 18.20 17.73
CA LEU A 430 12.61 19.12 17.18
C LEU A 430 11.55 19.40 18.26
N ASP A 431 11.45 20.65 18.70
CA ASP A 431 10.43 21.05 19.67
C ASP A 431 9.04 21.05 19.04
N ARG A 432 8.11 20.28 19.63
CA ARG A 432 6.77 20.04 19.09
C ARG A 432 5.92 21.30 18.97
N GLU A 433 5.76 22.05 20.06
CA GLU A 433 4.86 23.22 20.10
C GLU A 433 5.34 24.38 19.18
N PRO A 434 6.63 24.76 19.14
CA PRO A 434 7.12 25.75 18.17
C PRO A 434 6.97 25.32 16.71
N PHE A 435 7.18 24.03 16.42
CA PHE A 435 6.99 23.47 15.08
C PHE A 435 5.50 23.54 14.66
N PHE A 436 4.58 23.06 15.51
CA PHE A 436 3.14 23.13 15.25
C PHE A 436 2.65 24.58 15.10
N ALA A 437 3.06 25.49 15.99
CA ALA A 437 2.63 26.90 15.95
C ALA A 437 3.22 27.72 14.79
N LEU A 438 4.26 27.21 14.11
CA LEU A 438 4.73 27.73 12.83
C LEU A 438 3.92 27.09 11.69
N LEU A 439 3.88 25.76 11.64
CA LEU A 439 3.19 25.00 10.59
C LEU A 439 1.70 25.41 10.47
N GLU A 440 1.00 25.58 11.58
CA GLU A 440 -0.40 26.05 11.62
C GLU A 440 -0.59 27.37 10.85
N LYS A 441 0.36 28.30 10.96
CA LYS A 441 0.33 29.58 10.23
C LYS A 441 0.62 29.39 8.75
N LEU A 442 1.54 28.47 8.41
CA LEU A 442 1.85 28.19 7.00
C LEU A 442 0.67 27.51 6.29
N ILE A 443 0.08 26.48 6.91
CA ILE A 443 -1.13 25.82 6.38
C ILE A 443 -2.30 26.81 6.32
N GLY A 444 -2.44 27.71 7.29
CA GLY A 444 -3.48 28.76 7.28
C GLY A 444 -3.41 29.72 6.07
N GLU A 445 -2.26 29.83 5.41
CA GLU A 445 -2.09 30.63 4.19
C GLU A 445 -2.22 29.81 2.90
N SER A 446 -2.21 28.47 2.95
CA SER A 446 -2.19 27.57 1.79
C SER A 446 -3.27 27.85 0.73
N ALA A 447 -4.46 28.33 1.11
CA ALA A 447 -5.50 28.75 0.17
C ALA A 447 -5.03 29.82 -0.84
N ARG A 448 -4.09 30.70 -0.44
CA ARG A 448 -3.50 31.79 -1.23
C ARG A 448 -2.18 31.42 -1.91
N LEU A 449 -1.72 30.20 -1.73
CA LEU A 449 -0.42 29.69 -2.23
C LEU A 449 -0.60 28.71 -3.42
N GLN A 450 -1.84 28.47 -3.84
CA GLN A 450 -2.19 27.57 -4.94
C GLN A 450 -1.85 28.16 -6.33
N ASN A 451 -1.47 27.29 -7.26
CA ASN A 451 -1.03 27.59 -8.63
C ASN A 451 -2.11 27.42 -9.73
N ASP A 452 -3.32 26.97 -9.41
CA ASP A 452 -4.44 26.75 -10.35
C ASP A 452 -5.79 27.17 -9.71
N PRO A 453 -6.76 27.75 -10.44
CA PRO A 453 -6.74 28.14 -11.86
C PRO A 453 -5.79 29.31 -12.16
N PRO A 454 -5.44 29.60 -13.44
CA PRO A 454 -4.39 30.56 -13.84
C PRO A 454 -4.51 32.01 -13.33
N ASN A 455 -5.62 32.38 -12.71
CA ASN A 455 -5.84 33.69 -12.09
C ASN A 455 -5.36 33.74 -10.62
N HIS A 456 -5.04 32.60 -10.00
CA HIS A 456 -4.40 32.52 -8.70
C HIS A 456 -2.88 32.49 -8.86
N VAL A 457 -2.28 33.66 -8.69
CA VAL A 457 -0.83 33.77 -8.49
C VAL A 457 -0.55 33.50 -7.01
N PRO A 458 0.34 32.55 -6.66
CA PRO A 458 0.75 32.32 -5.28
C PRO A 458 1.25 33.60 -4.59
N GLN A 459 0.96 33.73 -3.30
CA GLN A 459 1.39 34.85 -2.46
C GLN A 459 2.44 34.38 -1.42
N GLU A 460 3.55 33.81 -1.89
CA GLU A 460 4.59 33.22 -1.02
C GLU A 460 5.18 34.20 -0.01
N ASP A 461 5.04 35.52 -0.23
CA ASP A 461 5.40 36.56 0.73
C ASP A 461 4.78 36.37 2.12
N LEU A 462 3.60 35.74 2.20
CA LEU A 462 2.89 35.46 3.45
C LEU A 462 3.65 34.41 4.28
N VAL A 463 4.06 33.30 3.64
CA VAL A 463 4.91 32.26 4.24
C VAL A 463 6.30 32.80 4.55
N ALA A 464 6.92 33.51 3.60
CA ALA A 464 8.22 34.16 3.79
C ALA A 464 8.20 35.09 5.02
N GLN A 465 7.12 35.86 5.22
CA GLN A 465 6.97 36.72 6.38
C GLN A 465 6.80 35.93 7.69
N HIS A 466 6.12 34.79 7.68
CA HIS A 466 6.05 33.89 8.84
C HIS A 466 7.41 33.30 9.20
N VAL A 467 8.22 32.86 8.22
CA VAL A 467 9.58 32.36 8.43
C VAL A 467 10.48 33.47 8.99
N VAL A 468 10.50 34.64 8.38
CA VAL A 468 11.27 35.81 8.87
C VAL A 468 10.85 36.20 10.29
N ASN A 469 9.55 36.16 10.61
CA ASN A 469 9.05 36.48 11.95
C ASN A 469 9.45 35.41 12.99
N ALA A 470 9.48 34.13 12.62
CA ALA A 470 9.91 33.05 13.51
C ALA A 470 11.41 33.12 13.85
N LEU A 471 12.23 33.67 12.94
CA LEU A 471 13.67 33.84 13.09
C LEU A 471 14.08 35.21 13.66
N ARG A 472 13.17 36.20 13.69
CA ARG A 472 13.48 37.60 14.04
C ARG A 472 14.21 37.76 15.38
N SER A 473 13.85 36.99 16.40
CA SER A 473 14.47 37.04 17.74
C SER A 473 15.90 36.52 17.80
N VAL A 474 16.36 35.83 16.75
CA VAL A 474 17.72 35.30 16.61
C VAL A 474 18.43 35.82 15.34
N SER A 475 17.85 36.82 14.68
CA SER A 475 18.47 37.58 13.59
C SER A 475 19.50 38.58 14.12
N THR A 476 20.46 38.95 13.27
CA THR A 476 21.36 40.10 13.46
C THR A 476 20.60 41.42 13.59
N ASP A 477 19.42 41.55 12.95
CA ASP A 477 18.65 42.80 12.90
C ASP A 477 18.08 43.24 14.25
N THR A 478 17.89 42.29 15.17
CA THR A 478 17.45 42.56 16.55
C THR A 478 18.62 42.70 17.53
N GLY A 479 19.86 42.66 17.03
CA GLY A 479 21.09 42.76 17.83
C GLY A 479 21.35 41.57 18.78
N GLY A 480 20.49 40.54 18.75
CA GLY A 480 20.48 39.47 19.75
C GLY A 480 20.98 38.10 19.27
N GLY A 481 21.00 37.83 17.97
CA GLY A 481 21.36 36.51 17.43
C GLY A 481 22.26 36.54 16.17
N PRO A 482 22.80 35.37 15.78
CA PRO A 482 23.81 35.28 14.74
C PRO A 482 23.26 35.13 13.31
N LEU A 483 21.95 34.94 13.12
CA LEU A 483 21.39 34.64 11.80
C LEU A 483 21.33 35.90 10.92
N VAL A 484 21.88 35.81 9.71
CA VAL A 484 21.69 36.81 8.66
C VAL A 484 20.50 36.38 7.81
N VAL A 485 19.37 37.09 7.93
CA VAL A 485 18.13 36.80 7.19
C VAL A 485 17.98 37.80 6.04
N ARG A 486 17.71 37.31 4.82
CA ARG A 486 17.49 38.14 3.63
C ARG A 486 16.25 37.67 2.88
N LYS A 487 15.26 38.54 2.72
CA LYS A 487 14.11 38.33 1.83
C LYS A 487 14.42 38.93 0.47
N VAL A 488 14.23 38.16 -0.61
CA VAL A 488 14.58 38.53 -1.99
C VAL A 488 13.39 38.31 -2.89
N GLY A 489 12.71 39.39 -3.28
CA GLY A 489 11.54 39.38 -4.15
C GLY A 489 11.86 39.97 -5.52
N TYR A 490 11.41 39.27 -6.58
CA TYR A 490 11.51 39.71 -7.97
C TYR A 490 10.16 40.16 -8.54
N THR A 491 9.07 39.79 -7.88
CA THR A 491 7.69 40.14 -8.23
C THR A 491 6.93 40.44 -6.93
N GLU A 492 5.98 41.37 -6.99
CA GLU A 492 5.18 41.75 -5.81
C GLU A 492 4.43 40.53 -5.25
N GLY A 493 4.54 40.31 -3.94
CA GLY A 493 3.93 39.16 -3.27
C GLY A 493 4.70 37.82 -3.39
N ARG A 494 5.81 37.77 -4.14
CA ARG A 494 6.59 36.54 -4.38
C ARG A 494 8.07 36.75 -4.08
N SER A 495 8.49 36.32 -2.88
CA SER A 495 9.88 36.40 -2.43
C SER A 495 10.42 35.08 -1.92
N ASN A 496 11.71 34.87 -2.19
CA ASN A 496 12.55 33.86 -1.57
C ASN A 496 13.07 34.37 -0.21
N VAL A 497 13.52 33.46 0.65
CA VAL A 497 14.20 33.80 1.91
C VAL A 497 15.52 33.02 2.03
N ILE A 498 16.63 33.74 2.17
CA ILE A 498 17.95 33.18 2.46
C ILE A 498 18.27 33.44 3.94
N VAL A 499 18.68 32.40 4.66
CA VAL A 499 19.08 32.47 6.08
C VAL A 499 20.47 31.88 6.21
N GLU A 500 21.45 32.66 6.65
CA GLU A 500 22.79 32.17 6.97
C GLU A 500 23.04 32.17 8.49
N TYR A 501 23.49 31.03 9.01
CA TYR A 501 24.24 30.95 10.25
C TYR A 501 25.74 31.00 9.91
N PRO A 502 26.49 32.03 10.33
CA PRO A 502 27.88 32.22 9.93
C PRO A 502 28.82 31.22 10.62
N GLY A 503 29.62 30.51 9.83
CA GLY A 503 30.72 29.67 10.31
C GLY A 503 32.00 30.47 10.59
N THR A 504 32.92 29.85 11.33
CA THR A 504 34.22 30.44 11.68
C THR A 504 35.30 30.30 10.59
N VAL A 505 35.10 29.43 9.59
CA VAL A 505 36.07 29.18 8.51
C VAL A 505 35.49 29.59 7.15
N PRO A 506 36.05 30.60 6.47
CA PRO A 506 35.60 31.01 5.13
C PRO A 506 35.65 29.87 4.11
N GLY A 507 34.67 29.84 3.19
CA GLY A 507 34.59 28.84 2.12
C GLY A 507 34.13 27.45 2.55
N ARG A 508 33.82 27.23 3.83
CA ARG A 508 33.17 26.00 4.33
C ARG A 508 31.68 26.23 4.48
N VAL A 509 30.87 25.52 3.71
CA VAL A 509 29.41 25.69 3.67
C VAL A 509 28.72 24.33 3.72
N VAL A 510 27.57 24.28 4.37
CA VAL A 510 26.55 23.24 4.22
C VAL A 510 25.21 23.93 3.96
N SER A 511 24.43 23.46 2.99
CA SER A 511 23.22 24.16 2.57
C SER A 511 21.99 23.29 2.44
N PHE A 512 20.85 23.83 2.85
CA PHE A 512 19.51 23.24 2.75
C PHE A 512 18.66 24.17 1.87
N VAL A 513 18.24 23.69 0.71
CA VAL A 513 17.62 24.47 -0.37
C VAL A 513 16.36 23.74 -0.83
N GLY A 514 15.47 24.39 -1.57
CA GLY A 514 14.37 23.71 -2.25
C GLY A 514 13.07 23.61 -1.45
N MET A 515 13.06 24.00 -0.17
CA MET A 515 11.81 24.10 0.59
C MET A 515 10.94 25.21 -0.01
N HIS A 516 9.98 24.83 -0.84
CA HIS A 516 9.13 25.78 -1.57
C HIS A 516 7.93 26.25 -0.74
N MET A 517 7.40 27.41 -1.11
CA MET A 517 6.40 28.16 -0.34
C MET A 517 5.06 28.29 -1.05
N ASP A 518 4.95 27.84 -2.29
CA ASP A 518 3.71 27.54 -3.02
C ASP A 518 3.22 26.10 -2.74
N VAL A 519 1.98 25.77 -3.14
CA VAL A 519 1.38 24.43 -2.97
C VAL A 519 0.51 24.04 -4.19
N VAL A 520 0.39 22.74 -4.46
CA VAL A 520 -0.60 22.24 -5.44
C VAL A 520 -2.06 22.47 -5.01
N PRO A 521 -3.03 22.47 -5.94
CA PRO A 521 -4.41 22.81 -5.65
C PRO A 521 -5.09 21.82 -4.67
N ALA A 522 -6.07 22.31 -3.93
CA ALA A 522 -6.93 21.51 -3.05
C ALA A 522 -8.38 21.99 -3.16
N ASN A 523 -9.27 21.10 -3.61
CA ASN A 523 -10.71 21.34 -3.60
C ASN A 523 -11.31 20.91 -2.24
N PRO A 524 -11.77 21.83 -1.36
CA PRO A 524 -12.27 21.45 -0.04
C PRO A 524 -13.48 20.51 -0.07
N CYS A 525 -14.30 20.57 -1.13
CA CYS A 525 -15.44 19.66 -1.30
C CYS A 525 -15.03 18.21 -1.55
N GLU A 526 -13.78 17.98 -1.96
CA GLU A 526 -13.21 16.65 -2.15
C GLU A 526 -12.42 16.16 -0.94
N TRP A 527 -12.18 16.96 0.10
CA TRP A 527 -11.38 16.55 1.26
C TRP A 527 -12.26 16.10 2.43
N ASP A 528 -11.73 15.17 3.23
CA ASP A 528 -12.42 14.63 4.40
C ASP A 528 -12.24 15.53 5.64
N PHE A 529 -11.42 16.57 5.53
CA PHE A 529 -11.15 17.64 6.49
C PHE A 529 -10.75 18.91 5.72
N ASP A 530 -10.77 20.08 6.38
CA ASP A 530 -10.37 21.34 5.74
C ASP A 530 -8.88 21.30 5.31
N PRO A 531 -8.55 21.43 4.01
CA PRO A 531 -7.16 21.44 3.56
C PRO A 531 -6.37 22.66 4.07
N PHE A 532 -7.06 23.76 4.40
CA PHE A 532 -6.47 25.06 4.69
C PHE A 532 -6.32 25.36 6.19
N SER A 533 -6.55 24.37 7.06
CA SER A 533 -6.23 24.46 8.49
C SER A 533 -5.50 23.21 8.99
N LEU A 534 -4.52 23.41 9.86
CA LEU A 534 -3.73 22.31 10.42
C LEU A 534 -4.60 21.52 11.41
N THR A 535 -4.88 20.26 11.09
CA THR A 535 -5.68 19.35 11.94
C THR A 535 -4.89 18.13 12.38
N PHE A 536 -5.39 17.42 13.39
CA PHE A 536 -4.73 16.27 14.01
C PHE A 536 -5.68 15.07 14.03
N ASP A 537 -5.20 13.87 13.72
CA ASP A 537 -6.04 12.64 13.65
C ASP A 537 -6.12 11.86 14.98
N SER A 538 -5.18 12.10 15.89
CA SER A 538 -4.90 11.24 17.04
C SER A 538 -4.60 12.04 18.31
N GLU A 539 -4.91 11.47 19.48
CA GLU A 539 -4.61 12.10 20.79
C GLU A 539 -3.11 12.38 20.99
N ASP A 540 -2.23 11.60 20.37
CA ASP A 540 -0.77 11.79 20.41
C ASP A 540 -0.26 12.95 19.54
N LYS A 541 -1.12 13.53 18.69
CA LYS A 541 -0.81 14.57 17.69
C LYS A 541 0.36 14.21 16.76
N ASP A 542 0.63 12.93 16.50
CA ASP A 542 1.72 12.58 15.58
C ASP A 542 1.32 12.81 14.11
N LYS A 543 0.05 12.58 13.76
CA LYS A 543 -0.44 12.74 12.39
C LYS A 543 -0.97 14.15 12.13
N LEU A 544 -0.28 14.90 11.27
CA LEU A 544 -0.51 16.30 10.95
C LEU A 544 -1.18 16.42 9.58
N ARG A 545 -2.36 17.04 9.49
CA ARG A 545 -3.20 17.10 8.30
C ARG A 545 -3.34 18.51 7.76
N GLY A 546 -3.25 18.66 6.44
CA GLY A 546 -3.38 19.93 5.72
C GLY A 546 -2.61 19.92 4.39
N ARG A 547 -3.03 20.73 3.42
CA ARG A 547 -2.31 20.89 2.14
C ARG A 547 -0.98 21.60 2.40
N GLY A 548 0.13 20.98 2.03
CA GLY A 548 1.48 21.46 2.31
C GLY A 548 2.17 20.81 3.51
N THR A 549 1.53 19.87 4.22
CA THR A 549 2.15 19.20 5.38
C THR A 549 3.26 18.22 5.01
N THR A 550 3.15 17.58 3.85
CA THR A 550 4.18 16.73 3.23
C THR A 550 4.89 17.46 2.10
N ASP A 551 4.26 18.44 1.44
CA ASP A 551 4.85 19.07 0.27
C ASP A 551 4.39 20.54 0.07
N CYS A 552 5.16 21.57 0.45
CA CYS A 552 6.48 21.52 1.12
C CYS A 552 6.54 22.41 2.40
N LEU A 553 5.41 22.99 2.83
CA LEU A 553 5.32 23.86 4.01
C LEU A 553 5.74 23.14 5.32
N GLY A 554 5.60 21.81 5.38
CA GLY A 554 6.15 20.96 6.44
C GLY A 554 7.67 21.06 6.55
N HIS A 555 8.39 20.96 5.43
CA HIS A 555 9.84 21.11 5.39
C HIS A 555 10.29 22.57 5.57
N VAL A 556 9.51 23.55 5.08
CA VAL A 556 9.71 24.98 5.39
C VAL A 556 9.70 25.19 6.91
N ALA A 557 8.70 24.68 7.62
CA ALA A 557 8.64 24.75 9.07
C ALA A 557 9.81 24.00 9.74
N LEU A 558 10.19 22.83 9.22
CA LEU A 558 11.28 21.99 9.76
C LEU A 558 12.63 22.71 9.71
N VAL A 559 13.02 23.23 8.54
CA VAL A 559 14.32 23.91 8.36
C VAL A 559 14.32 25.27 9.04
N ALA A 560 13.17 25.98 9.11
CA ALA A 560 13.06 27.19 9.90
C ALA A 560 13.31 26.93 11.41
N GLN A 561 12.80 25.83 11.98
CA GLN A 561 13.14 25.45 13.36
C GLN A 561 14.62 25.06 13.52
N LEU A 562 15.23 24.39 12.55
CA LEU A 562 16.68 24.09 12.57
C LEU A 562 17.52 25.37 12.67
N MET A 563 17.26 26.34 11.79
CA MET A 563 17.97 27.62 11.81
C MET A 563 17.70 28.40 13.10
N LYS A 564 16.45 28.38 13.60
CA LYS A 564 16.09 29.00 14.88
C LYS A 564 16.89 28.43 16.05
N ARG A 565 16.94 27.10 16.16
CA ARG A 565 17.67 26.40 17.24
C ARG A 565 19.18 26.64 17.17
N LEU A 566 19.77 26.70 15.96
CA LEU A 566 21.16 27.15 15.78
C LEU A 566 21.36 28.58 16.30
N GLY A 567 20.44 29.50 15.97
CA GLY A 567 20.49 30.89 16.45
C GLY A 567 20.28 31.09 17.96
N GLU A 568 19.53 30.18 18.60
CA GLU A 568 19.30 30.16 20.07
C GLU A 568 20.51 29.60 20.83
N VAL A 569 21.04 28.45 20.38
CA VAL A 569 22.13 27.72 21.06
C VAL A 569 23.51 28.31 20.75
N LYS A 570 23.67 28.92 19.57
CA LYS A 570 24.90 29.59 19.10
C LYS A 570 26.17 28.71 19.13
N PRO A 571 26.14 27.48 18.57
CA PRO A 571 27.32 26.62 18.52
C PRO A 571 28.45 27.21 17.66
N ALA A 572 29.70 27.04 18.10
CA ALA A 572 30.87 27.47 17.32
C ALA A 572 31.17 26.47 16.19
N LEU A 573 30.56 26.69 15.02
CA LEU A 573 30.74 25.85 13.81
C LEU A 573 31.90 26.38 12.94
N LYS A 574 32.60 25.48 12.24
CA LYS A 574 33.55 25.84 11.17
C LYS A 574 32.81 26.22 9.89
N HIS A 575 31.79 25.46 9.50
CA HIS A 575 31.00 25.69 8.29
C HIS A 575 29.88 26.71 8.54
N SER A 576 29.61 27.58 7.56
CA SER A 576 28.34 28.30 7.52
C SER A 576 27.22 27.32 7.17
N VAL A 577 26.11 27.41 7.90
CA VAL A 577 24.87 26.68 7.57
C VAL A 577 23.94 27.65 6.86
N ILE A 578 23.51 27.35 5.64
CA ILE A 578 22.66 28.25 4.83
C ILE A 578 21.37 27.54 4.45
N ALA A 579 20.23 28.13 4.81
CA ALA A 579 18.91 27.69 4.37
C ALA A 579 18.36 28.64 3.30
N VAL A 580 17.76 28.09 2.23
CA VAL A 580 17.12 28.86 1.15
C VAL A 580 15.71 28.33 0.94
N PHE A 581 14.73 29.13 1.35
CA PHE A 581 13.30 28.92 1.14
C PHE A 581 12.91 29.62 -0.17
N ILE A 582 12.22 28.91 -1.05
CA ILE A 582 12.06 29.34 -2.45
C ILE A 582 10.60 29.63 -2.76
N CYS A 583 10.36 30.57 -3.69
CA CYS A 583 9.06 30.75 -4.32
C CYS A 583 9.10 30.19 -5.75
N ASN A 584 7.93 30.00 -6.34
CA ASN A 584 7.79 29.61 -7.75
C ASN A 584 8.49 28.28 -8.10
N GLU A 585 8.12 27.23 -7.38
CA GLU A 585 8.48 25.84 -7.70
C GLU A 585 7.33 25.22 -8.52
N GLU A 586 6.13 25.26 -7.95
CA GLU A 586 4.91 24.64 -8.48
C GLU A 586 4.30 25.41 -9.66
N ASN A 587 4.73 26.66 -9.90
CA ASN A 587 4.20 27.50 -10.98
C ASN A 587 5.28 27.83 -12.03
N SER A 588 5.28 27.09 -13.15
CA SER A 588 6.22 27.30 -14.26
C SER A 588 5.96 28.57 -15.09
N SER A 589 4.79 29.21 -14.97
CA SER A 589 4.37 30.29 -15.88
C SER A 589 5.17 31.60 -15.74
N VAL A 590 5.89 31.80 -14.64
CA VAL A 590 6.72 33.00 -14.38
C VAL A 590 8.16 32.58 -14.13
N THR A 591 9.02 32.75 -15.12
CA THR A 591 10.46 32.42 -15.01
C THR A 591 11.28 33.54 -14.38
N GLY A 592 12.38 33.20 -13.70
CA GLY A 592 13.41 34.12 -13.25
C GLY A 592 13.17 34.72 -11.85
N ILE A 593 12.26 34.14 -11.07
CA ILE A 593 11.85 34.67 -9.75
C ILE A 593 12.11 33.70 -8.60
N GLY A 594 12.35 32.41 -8.87
CA GLY A 594 12.63 31.39 -7.87
C GLY A 594 14.13 31.19 -7.70
N VAL A 595 14.54 29.92 -7.58
CA VAL A 595 15.96 29.51 -7.54
C VAL A 595 16.75 30.02 -8.75
N ASP A 596 16.13 30.01 -9.93
CA ASP A 596 16.73 30.47 -11.18
C ASP A 596 17.10 31.96 -11.14
N GLY A 597 16.24 32.80 -10.56
CA GLY A 597 16.54 34.21 -10.26
C GLY A 597 17.71 34.34 -9.29
N LEU A 598 17.71 33.60 -8.18
CA LEU A 598 18.79 33.64 -7.17
C LEU A 598 20.15 33.18 -7.72
N VAL A 599 20.17 32.21 -8.65
CA VAL A 599 21.39 31.76 -9.36
C VAL A 599 21.87 32.85 -10.31
N LYS A 600 20.98 33.42 -11.12
CA LYS A 600 21.29 34.50 -12.08
C LYS A 600 21.90 35.73 -11.40
N ASP A 601 21.39 36.11 -10.24
CA ASP A 601 21.91 37.21 -9.41
C ASP A 601 23.11 36.82 -8.54
N LYS A 602 23.61 35.58 -8.67
CA LYS A 602 24.78 35.02 -7.95
C LYS A 602 24.64 34.97 -6.44
N LEU A 603 23.42 35.05 -5.92
CA LEU A 603 23.13 34.99 -4.49
C LEU A 603 23.42 33.61 -3.91
N LEU A 604 23.45 32.57 -4.75
CA LEU A 604 23.75 31.19 -4.36
C LEU A 604 25.21 30.77 -4.64
N ASP A 605 26.07 31.59 -5.27
CA ASP A 605 27.44 31.18 -5.66
C ASP A 605 28.28 30.64 -4.48
N LYS A 606 28.03 31.16 -3.27
CA LYS A 606 28.66 30.69 -2.03
C LYS A 606 28.40 29.21 -1.73
N LEU A 607 27.25 28.66 -2.15
CA LEU A 607 26.88 27.27 -1.90
C LEU A 607 27.68 26.29 -2.77
N LYS A 608 28.29 26.74 -3.89
CA LYS A 608 29.15 25.90 -4.75
C LYS A 608 30.41 25.35 -4.04
N THR A 609 30.72 25.86 -2.84
CA THR A 609 31.88 25.43 -2.03
C THR A 609 31.60 24.26 -1.08
N GLY A 610 30.36 23.75 -1.04
CA GLY A 610 29.97 22.64 -0.17
C GLY A 610 28.74 21.87 -0.68
N PRO A 611 28.26 20.87 0.07
CA PRO A 611 27.08 20.11 -0.32
C PRO A 611 25.79 20.93 -0.22
N LEU A 612 24.90 20.68 -1.18
CA LEU A 612 23.57 21.27 -1.27
C LEU A 612 22.53 20.17 -1.16
N PHE A 613 21.77 20.19 -0.07
CA PHE A 613 20.66 19.28 0.18
C PHE A 613 19.36 19.96 -0.27
N TRP A 614 18.78 19.46 -1.36
CA TRP A 614 17.45 19.85 -1.81
C TRP A 614 16.40 19.11 -0.96
N ILE A 615 15.59 19.87 -0.24
CA ILE A 615 14.69 19.38 0.81
C ILE A 615 13.24 19.56 0.35
N ASP A 616 12.66 18.47 -0.12
CA ASP A 616 11.43 18.48 -0.92
C ASP A 616 10.80 17.08 -0.97
N THR A 617 11.60 16.05 -1.28
CA THR A 617 11.09 14.68 -1.40
C THR A 617 10.54 14.12 -0.07
N ALA A 618 9.88 12.95 -0.13
CA ALA A 618 9.29 12.29 1.04
C ALA A 618 10.04 11.00 1.47
N ASP A 619 9.39 10.17 2.29
CA ASP A 619 9.81 8.84 2.74
C ASP A 619 11.09 8.74 3.61
N LYS A 620 11.72 9.86 3.98
CA LYS A 620 12.85 9.93 4.95
C LYS A 620 14.12 9.21 4.49
N GLN A 621 14.24 8.94 3.19
CA GLN A 621 15.37 8.26 2.57
C GLN A 621 16.07 9.19 1.56
N PRO A 622 17.36 8.95 1.24
CA PRO A 622 18.05 9.71 0.21
C PRO A 622 17.42 9.44 -1.16
N CYS A 623 16.89 10.48 -1.80
CA CYS A 623 16.51 10.41 -3.19
C CYS A 623 17.78 10.68 -4.03
N ILE A 624 18.14 9.73 -4.89
CA ILE A 624 19.39 9.76 -5.67
C ILE A 624 19.17 10.07 -7.15
N GLY A 625 17.91 10.18 -7.58
CA GLY A 625 17.58 10.55 -8.95
C GLY A 625 16.11 10.89 -9.15
N THR A 626 15.89 11.80 -10.10
CA THR A 626 14.57 12.28 -10.56
C THR A 626 14.46 12.12 -12.07
N GLY A 627 13.23 11.92 -12.56
CA GLY A 627 12.94 11.88 -13.99
C GLY A 627 12.74 13.29 -14.54
N GLY A 628 13.16 13.54 -15.77
CA GLY A 628 12.70 14.69 -16.55
C GLY A 628 11.27 14.48 -17.07
N MET A 629 10.68 15.55 -17.58
CA MET A 629 9.35 15.57 -18.20
C MET A 629 9.44 16.32 -19.53
N ILE A 630 8.98 15.69 -20.62
CA ILE A 630 8.74 16.36 -21.91
C ILE A 630 7.24 16.23 -22.22
N PRO A 631 6.43 17.29 -22.05
CA PRO A 631 5.06 17.32 -22.56
C PRO A 631 5.06 17.29 -24.09
N TRP A 632 4.15 16.54 -24.70
CA TRP A 632 4.04 16.43 -26.16
C TRP A 632 2.60 16.39 -26.65
N HIS A 633 2.39 16.94 -27.85
CA HIS A 633 1.12 16.98 -28.55
C HIS A 633 1.29 16.47 -29.98
N LEU A 634 0.66 15.33 -30.30
CA LEU A 634 0.59 14.77 -31.65
C LEU A 634 -0.76 15.13 -32.27
N LYS A 635 -0.76 16.08 -33.21
CA LYS A 635 -1.93 16.49 -33.98
C LYS A 635 -1.95 15.75 -35.32
N ALA A 636 -3.07 15.09 -35.63
CA ALA A 636 -3.39 14.58 -36.95
C ALA A 636 -4.44 15.47 -37.61
N THR A 637 -4.17 15.88 -38.84
CA THR A 637 -5.13 16.48 -39.78
C THR A 637 -5.53 15.42 -40.80
N GLY A 638 -6.83 15.26 -40.99
CA GLY A 638 -7.46 14.37 -41.96
C GLY A 638 -8.45 15.14 -42.81
N LYS A 639 -9.59 14.51 -43.14
CA LYS A 639 -10.66 15.13 -43.92
C LYS A 639 -12.02 14.75 -43.36
N LEU A 640 -12.74 15.78 -42.90
CA LEU A 640 -14.09 15.68 -42.35
C LEU A 640 -15.09 15.23 -43.42
N PHE A 641 -15.87 14.20 -43.10
CA PHE A 641 -16.94 13.72 -43.98
C PHE A 641 -17.99 12.88 -43.23
N HIS A 642 -19.09 12.55 -43.90
CA HIS A 642 -20.11 11.64 -43.34
C HIS A 642 -19.57 10.20 -43.25
N SER A 643 -19.73 9.55 -42.10
CA SER A 643 -19.14 8.23 -41.82
C SER A 643 -19.64 7.13 -42.76
N GLY A 644 -20.91 7.19 -43.19
CA GLY A 644 -21.47 6.32 -44.23
C GLY A 644 -20.82 6.45 -45.62
N LEU A 645 -19.91 7.40 -45.82
CA LEU A 645 -19.13 7.61 -47.05
C LEU A 645 -17.62 7.65 -46.73
N ALA A 646 -17.15 6.82 -45.79
CA ALA A 646 -15.77 6.77 -45.30
C ALA A 646 -14.68 6.74 -46.40
N HIS A 647 -14.96 6.15 -47.58
CA HIS A 647 -14.05 6.13 -48.72
C HIS A 647 -13.65 7.52 -49.27
N LYS A 648 -14.35 8.60 -48.88
CA LYS A 648 -14.05 10.00 -49.21
C LYS A 648 -13.45 10.80 -48.05
N ALA A 649 -13.18 10.16 -46.91
CA ALA A 649 -12.63 10.77 -45.70
C ALA A 649 -11.19 10.32 -45.47
N ILE A 650 -10.50 11.05 -44.58
CA ILE A 650 -9.29 10.56 -43.91
C ILE A 650 -9.60 10.69 -42.42
N ASN A 651 -9.62 9.58 -41.69
CA ASN A 651 -9.95 9.59 -40.26
C ASN A 651 -8.70 9.92 -39.43
N PRO A 652 -8.58 11.14 -38.85
CA PRO A 652 -7.40 11.52 -38.09
C PRO A 652 -7.27 10.75 -36.76
N MET A 653 -8.36 10.16 -36.25
CA MET A 653 -8.32 9.30 -35.06
C MET A 653 -7.59 7.99 -35.35
N GLU A 654 -7.90 7.33 -36.48
CA GLU A 654 -7.20 6.12 -36.92
C GLU A 654 -5.74 6.41 -37.26
N LEU A 655 -5.46 7.55 -37.93
CA LEU A 655 -4.09 7.97 -38.26
C LEU A 655 -3.25 8.17 -36.98
N ASN A 656 -3.78 8.89 -35.99
CA ASN A 656 -3.10 9.08 -34.70
C ASN A 656 -2.84 7.76 -33.97
N MET A 657 -3.76 6.77 -34.03
CA MET A 657 -3.57 5.48 -33.36
C MET A 657 -2.37 4.72 -33.92
N GLU A 658 -2.26 4.59 -35.24
CA GLU A 658 -1.19 3.82 -35.87
C GLU A 658 0.15 4.60 -35.87
N ALA A 659 0.10 5.92 -36.05
CA ALA A 659 1.27 6.79 -35.91
C ALA A 659 1.85 6.75 -34.49
N LEU A 660 1.02 6.88 -33.44
CA LEU A 660 1.49 6.84 -32.06
C LEU A 660 2.08 5.47 -31.69
N LYS A 661 1.46 4.38 -32.15
CA LYS A 661 1.98 3.01 -32.01
C LYS A 661 3.40 2.87 -32.58
N GLU A 662 3.64 3.37 -33.79
CA GLU A 662 4.95 3.32 -34.44
C GLU A 662 5.96 4.28 -33.77
N ILE A 663 5.55 5.50 -33.40
CA ILE A 663 6.38 6.46 -32.65
C ILE A 663 6.82 5.87 -31.31
N GLN A 664 5.90 5.27 -30.54
CA GLN A 664 6.24 4.62 -29.27
C GLN A 664 7.18 3.42 -29.48
N LYS A 665 6.95 2.58 -30.50
CA LYS A 665 7.82 1.45 -30.82
C LYS A 665 9.24 1.90 -31.15
N ARG A 666 9.41 2.97 -31.95
CA ARG A 666 10.71 3.57 -32.25
C ARG A 666 11.33 4.21 -31.00
N PHE A 667 10.56 4.95 -30.20
CA PHE A 667 11.01 5.51 -28.92
C PHE A 667 11.61 4.44 -28.00
N TYR A 668 10.93 3.31 -27.76
CA TYR A 668 11.46 2.24 -26.90
C TYR A 668 12.61 1.44 -27.54
N THR A 669 12.87 1.62 -28.84
CA THR A 669 14.02 1.01 -29.55
C THR A 669 15.26 1.89 -29.45
N ASP A 670 15.12 3.20 -29.68
CA ASP A 670 16.22 4.18 -29.65
C ASP A 670 16.55 4.65 -28.22
N PHE A 671 15.58 4.59 -27.29
CA PHE A 671 15.73 4.93 -25.87
C PHE A 671 15.37 3.74 -24.95
N PRO A 672 16.11 2.61 -25.02
CA PRO A 672 15.87 1.44 -24.18
C PRO A 672 16.24 1.71 -22.71
N ALA A 673 15.96 0.75 -21.82
CA ALA A 673 16.39 0.84 -20.42
C ALA A 673 17.92 0.95 -20.32
N HIS A 674 18.41 2.02 -19.69
CA HIS A 674 19.82 2.35 -19.60
C HIS A 674 20.44 1.71 -18.33
N GLU A 675 21.66 1.14 -18.41
CA GLU A 675 22.22 0.35 -17.30
C GLU A 675 22.31 1.12 -15.96
N LYS A 676 22.66 2.41 -16.02
CA LYS A 676 22.70 3.31 -14.85
C LYS A 676 21.34 3.45 -14.15
N GLU A 677 20.20 3.22 -14.80
CA GLU A 677 18.88 3.23 -14.15
C GLU A 677 18.80 2.19 -13.02
N LYS A 678 19.50 1.05 -13.16
CA LYS A 678 19.60 0.03 -12.10
C LYS A 678 20.46 0.50 -10.93
N ILE A 679 21.59 1.16 -11.21
CA ILE A 679 22.52 1.71 -10.21
C ILE A 679 21.79 2.77 -9.36
N TYR A 680 21.05 3.66 -10.03
CA TYR A 680 20.25 4.70 -9.42
C TYR A 680 18.87 4.22 -8.91
N LYS A 681 18.57 2.92 -9.04
CA LYS A 681 17.32 2.29 -8.55
C LYS A 681 16.02 2.95 -9.06
N PHE A 682 16.01 3.44 -10.29
CA PHE A 682 14.76 3.89 -10.92
C PHE A 682 13.79 2.70 -11.02
N ALA A 683 12.56 2.88 -10.51
CA ALA A 683 11.57 1.81 -10.46
C ALA A 683 11.13 1.33 -11.86
N THR A 684 11.16 2.25 -12.83
CA THR A 684 10.84 2.10 -14.26
C THR A 684 11.88 2.85 -15.10
N PRO A 685 12.20 2.37 -16.32
CA PRO A 685 13.05 3.09 -17.26
C PRO A 685 12.33 4.33 -17.82
N SER A 686 12.98 5.03 -18.75
CA SER A 686 12.34 6.08 -19.55
C SER A 686 11.06 5.60 -20.25
N THR A 687 10.00 6.40 -20.25
CA THR A 687 8.71 6.06 -20.87
C THR A 687 8.04 7.23 -21.58
N MET A 688 7.40 6.95 -22.72
CA MET A 688 6.48 7.85 -23.44
C MET A 688 5.05 7.32 -23.31
N LYS A 689 4.12 8.13 -22.77
CA LYS A 689 2.72 7.72 -22.54
C LYS A 689 1.72 8.80 -23.00
N PRO A 690 0.67 8.45 -23.77
CA PRO A 690 -0.46 9.34 -23.98
C PRO A 690 -1.27 9.47 -22.68
N THR A 691 -1.72 10.67 -22.36
CA THR A 691 -2.51 10.97 -21.15
C THR A 691 -3.81 11.72 -21.46
N LYS A 692 -3.91 12.42 -22.60
CA LYS A 692 -5.10 13.16 -23.02
C LYS A 692 -5.42 12.91 -24.50
N TRP A 693 -6.69 12.94 -24.85
CA TRP A 693 -7.17 12.83 -26.23
C TRP A 693 -8.25 13.89 -26.45
N SER A 694 -8.08 14.74 -27.47
CA SER A 694 -9.04 15.78 -27.85
C SER A 694 -9.33 15.77 -29.36
N TYR A 695 -10.53 16.23 -29.72
CA TYR A 695 -10.95 16.51 -31.08
C TYR A 695 -12.03 17.60 -31.02
N PRO A 696 -12.21 18.43 -32.08
CA PRO A 696 -13.06 19.63 -32.04
C PRO A 696 -14.59 19.34 -32.12
N GLY A 697 -15.05 18.23 -31.56
CA GLY A 697 -16.45 17.79 -31.62
C GLY A 697 -16.89 17.25 -32.99
N GLY A 698 -18.19 17.10 -33.17
CA GLY A 698 -18.83 16.54 -34.38
C GLY A 698 -20.02 15.63 -34.04
N GLY A 699 -20.84 15.30 -35.04
CA GLY A 699 -21.91 14.32 -34.92
C GLY A 699 -21.39 12.87 -34.92
N LEU A 700 -22.14 11.92 -34.33
CA LEU A 700 -21.78 10.49 -34.34
C LEU A 700 -21.59 9.91 -35.76
N ASN A 701 -22.26 10.49 -36.75
CA ASN A 701 -22.19 10.15 -38.15
C ASN A 701 -21.13 10.96 -38.94
N GLN A 702 -20.18 11.60 -38.26
CA GLN A 702 -19.19 12.49 -38.85
C GLN A 702 -17.77 12.07 -38.46
N ILE A 703 -16.93 11.83 -39.47
CA ILE A 703 -15.49 11.67 -39.29
C ILE A 703 -14.91 13.08 -39.08
N PRO A 704 -14.07 13.33 -38.05
CA PRO A 704 -13.57 14.67 -37.73
C PRO A 704 -12.49 15.15 -38.72
N ALA A 705 -12.28 16.47 -38.77
CA ALA A 705 -11.22 17.09 -39.60
C ALA A 705 -9.82 16.91 -38.99
N GLU A 706 -9.74 16.95 -37.67
CA GLU A 706 -8.49 16.88 -36.92
C GLU A 706 -8.68 16.18 -35.57
N CYS A 707 -7.58 15.75 -34.98
CA CYS A 707 -7.53 15.02 -33.73
C CYS A 707 -6.17 15.25 -33.06
N THR A 708 -6.12 15.45 -31.74
CA THR A 708 -4.87 15.58 -31.00
C THR A 708 -4.79 14.53 -29.90
N ILE A 709 -3.72 13.76 -29.86
CA ILE A 709 -3.34 12.97 -28.69
C ILE A 709 -2.20 13.69 -28.00
N SER A 710 -2.29 13.87 -26.69
CA SER A 710 -1.26 14.52 -25.88
C SER A 710 -0.77 13.56 -24.81
N GLY A 711 0.45 13.77 -24.34
CA GLY A 711 1.05 12.95 -23.30
C GLY A 711 2.26 13.59 -22.67
N ASP A 712 2.95 12.81 -21.84
CA ASP A 712 4.26 13.16 -21.33
C ASP A 712 5.27 12.05 -21.60
N ILE A 713 6.55 12.42 -21.55
CA ILE A 713 7.68 11.51 -21.52
C ILE A 713 8.37 11.70 -20.18
N ARG A 714 8.38 10.64 -19.35
CA ARG A 714 9.23 10.59 -18.16
C ARG A 714 10.57 10.03 -18.56
N LEU A 715 11.56 10.93 -18.63
CA LEU A 715 12.90 10.63 -19.15
C LEU A 715 13.90 10.49 -18.01
N THR A 716 14.63 9.38 -17.93
CA THR A 716 15.69 9.23 -16.92
C THR A 716 16.89 10.12 -17.27
N PRO A 717 17.69 10.59 -16.28
CA PRO A 717 18.76 11.58 -16.45
C PRO A 717 19.92 11.17 -17.37
N PHE A 718 19.86 9.97 -17.94
CA PHE A 718 20.89 9.38 -18.81
C PHE A 718 20.61 9.61 -20.31
N TYR A 719 19.42 10.11 -20.66
CA TYR A 719 19.08 10.57 -22.01
C TYR A 719 18.92 12.09 -22.04
N SER A 720 19.31 12.69 -23.17
CA SER A 720 19.16 14.13 -23.42
C SER A 720 17.75 14.43 -23.94
N THR A 721 17.06 15.40 -23.34
CA THR A 721 15.71 15.82 -23.74
C THR A 721 15.66 16.31 -25.19
N SER A 722 16.59 17.18 -25.58
CA SER A 722 16.68 17.69 -26.96
C SER A 722 17.00 16.61 -28.00
N CYS A 723 17.72 15.54 -27.61
CA CYS A 723 17.91 14.38 -28.47
C CYS A 723 16.60 13.60 -28.69
N VAL A 724 15.77 13.46 -27.64
CA VAL A 724 14.46 12.80 -27.71
C VAL A 724 13.48 13.61 -28.57
N GLU A 725 13.36 14.91 -28.32
CA GLU A 725 12.51 15.83 -29.10
C GLU A 725 12.84 15.77 -30.60
N LYS A 726 14.13 15.90 -30.93
CA LYS A 726 14.61 15.81 -32.32
C LYS A 726 14.28 14.45 -32.94
N LYS A 727 14.49 13.35 -32.21
CA LYS A 727 14.17 12.00 -32.70
C LYS A 727 12.68 11.82 -32.97
N LEU A 728 11.82 12.33 -32.11
CA LEU A 728 10.37 12.27 -32.30
C LEU A 728 9.90 13.12 -33.49
N GLN A 729 10.53 14.28 -33.74
CA GLN A 729 10.32 15.07 -34.96
C GLN A 729 10.77 14.28 -36.20
N GLU A 730 11.96 13.69 -36.19
CA GLU A 730 12.48 12.81 -37.27
C GLU A 730 11.50 11.64 -37.56
N TYR A 731 10.90 11.03 -36.54
CA TYR A 731 9.91 9.95 -36.73
C TYR A 731 8.60 10.45 -37.38
N VAL A 732 8.10 11.61 -36.95
CA VAL A 732 6.86 12.19 -37.50
C VAL A 732 7.06 12.66 -38.94
N GLU A 733 8.24 13.19 -39.28
CA GLU A 733 8.62 13.52 -40.65
C GLU A 733 8.70 12.27 -41.54
N ASP A 734 9.36 11.19 -41.09
CA ASP A 734 9.39 9.92 -41.80
C ASP A 734 7.98 9.33 -42.01
N ILE A 735 7.12 9.35 -40.99
CA ILE A 735 5.74 8.85 -41.10
C ILE A 735 4.94 9.69 -42.10
N ASN A 736 5.06 11.03 -42.08
CA ASN A 736 4.40 11.91 -43.06
C ASN A 736 4.84 11.61 -44.51
N ASN A 737 6.14 11.35 -44.71
CA ASN A 737 6.70 10.98 -46.01
C ASN A 737 6.30 9.57 -46.47
N ASN A 738 5.80 8.72 -45.57
CA ASN A 738 5.51 7.31 -45.81
C ASN A 738 4.13 6.84 -45.29
N LEU A 739 3.12 7.71 -45.28
CA LEU A 739 1.78 7.42 -44.73
C LEU A 739 1.13 6.14 -45.29
N GLU A 740 1.43 5.81 -46.53
CA GLU A 740 0.99 4.59 -47.22
C GLU A 740 1.56 3.28 -46.62
N LYS A 741 2.57 3.36 -45.75
CA LYS A 741 3.15 2.21 -45.03
C LYS A 741 2.51 1.94 -43.67
N LEU A 742 1.65 2.82 -43.16
CA LEU A 742 0.93 2.58 -41.91
C LEU A 742 -0.14 1.50 -42.11
N ASP A 743 -0.32 0.65 -41.10
CA ASP A 743 -1.41 -0.33 -41.07
C ASP A 743 -2.76 0.37 -41.22
N THR A 744 -3.70 -0.22 -41.97
CA THR A 744 -5.07 0.31 -42.13
C THR A 744 -6.09 -0.64 -41.54
N ARG A 745 -7.23 -0.13 -41.04
CA ARG A 745 -8.20 -0.91 -40.26
C ARG A 745 -9.33 -1.54 -41.07
N GLY A 746 -9.27 -1.47 -42.40
CA GLY A 746 -10.27 -2.06 -43.29
C GLY A 746 -10.13 -1.58 -44.74
N PRO A 747 -10.91 -2.13 -45.68
CA PRO A 747 -10.70 -1.94 -47.12
C PRO A 747 -10.93 -0.51 -47.64
N VAL A 748 -11.47 0.38 -46.81
CA VAL A 748 -11.69 1.81 -47.12
C VAL A 748 -11.02 2.76 -46.11
N SER A 749 -10.32 2.22 -45.09
CA SER A 749 -9.49 3.01 -44.18
C SER A 749 -8.19 3.35 -44.92
N LYS A 750 -7.88 4.64 -45.06
CA LYS A 750 -6.73 5.15 -45.80
C LYS A 750 -6.33 6.53 -45.31
N TYR A 751 -5.04 6.82 -45.38
CA TYR A 751 -4.44 8.09 -44.95
C TYR A 751 -4.07 9.03 -46.10
N VAL A 752 -4.42 8.62 -47.33
CA VAL A 752 -4.24 9.40 -48.56
C VAL A 752 -5.50 9.22 -49.44
N LEU A 753 -5.93 10.29 -50.09
CA LEU A 753 -6.99 10.35 -51.09
C LEU A 753 -6.39 10.78 -52.44
N PRO A 754 -5.93 9.82 -53.28
CA PRO A 754 -5.30 10.15 -54.56
C PRO A 754 -6.21 10.96 -55.49
N ASP A 755 -7.50 10.62 -55.54
CA ASP A 755 -8.51 11.25 -56.41
C ASP A 755 -8.73 12.75 -56.13
N GLU A 756 -8.37 13.21 -54.92
CA GLU A 756 -8.49 14.61 -54.49
C GLU A 756 -7.12 15.25 -54.20
N ASN A 757 -6.02 14.55 -54.48
CA ASN A 757 -4.64 14.93 -54.13
C ASN A 757 -4.48 15.36 -52.66
N LEU A 758 -5.23 14.74 -51.75
CA LEU A 758 -5.29 15.12 -50.34
C LEU A 758 -4.64 14.04 -49.48
N ARG A 759 -3.72 14.43 -48.61
CA ARG A 759 -2.95 13.53 -47.72
C ARG A 759 -3.28 13.89 -46.27
N GLY A 760 -3.31 12.89 -45.39
CA GLY A 760 -3.26 13.16 -43.95
C GLY A 760 -1.95 13.86 -43.59
N ARG A 761 -1.92 14.52 -42.44
CA ARG A 761 -0.69 15.15 -41.92
C ARG A 761 -0.61 14.99 -40.42
N LEU A 762 0.57 14.67 -39.93
CA LEU A 762 0.92 14.63 -38.52
C LEU A 762 1.84 15.81 -38.19
N GLU A 763 1.69 16.35 -37.00
CA GLU A 763 2.53 17.40 -36.44
C GLU A 763 2.74 17.09 -34.95
N ILE A 764 3.99 17.09 -34.50
CA ILE A 764 4.31 16.95 -33.08
C ILE A 764 4.92 18.24 -32.56
N THR A 765 4.35 18.76 -31.48
CA THR A 765 4.87 19.91 -30.73
C THR A 765 5.17 19.51 -29.29
N PHE A 766 6.09 20.25 -28.67
CA PHE A 766 6.44 20.12 -27.26
C PHE A 766 6.17 21.45 -26.58
N ASP A 767 5.71 21.43 -25.34
CA ASP A 767 5.53 22.65 -24.55
C ASP A 767 6.87 23.15 -24.02
N GLY A 768 6.94 24.43 -23.63
CA GLY A 768 8.18 25.07 -23.17
C GLY A 768 8.73 24.52 -21.85
N ASP A 769 7.91 23.83 -21.06
CA ASP A 769 8.22 23.37 -19.70
C ASP A 769 8.96 22.02 -19.70
N VAL A 770 10.01 21.90 -20.52
CA VAL A 770 10.85 20.70 -20.61
C VAL A 770 11.76 20.61 -19.38
N MET A 771 11.44 19.68 -18.48
CA MET A 771 12.23 19.42 -17.28
C MET A 771 13.27 18.32 -17.53
N LYS A 772 14.52 18.55 -17.11
CA LYS A 772 15.57 17.53 -17.15
C LYS A 772 15.61 16.73 -15.84
N GLY A 773 15.90 15.44 -15.92
CA GLY A 773 16.14 14.61 -14.73
C GLY A 773 17.50 14.86 -14.07
N VAL A 774 17.60 14.56 -12.77
CA VAL A 774 18.84 14.62 -11.98
C VAL A 774 19.32 13.22 -11.60
N ALA A 775 20.63 13.05 -11.55
CA ALA A 775 21.29 11.91 -10.93
C ALA A 775 22.32 12.44 -9.92
N CYS A 776 22.13 12.18 -8.63
CA CYS A 776 23.03 12.64 -7.57
C CYS A 776 24.42 11.98 -7.71
N ASN A 777 25.48 12.67 -7.32
CA ASN A 777 26.82 12.08 -7.33
C ASN A 777 26.98 11.12 -6.14
N LEU A 778 26.93 9.81 -6.38
CA LEU A 778 27.04 8.78 -5.34
C LEU A 778 28.42 8.74 -4.64
N GLU A 779 29.44 9.37 -5.22
CA GLU A 779 30.75 9.50 -4.58
C GLU A 779 30.91 10.80 -3.79
N SER A 780 29.92 11.70 -3.84
CA SER A 780 29.92 12.99 -3.13
C SER A 780 30.08 12.82 -1.61
N ARG A 781 30.80 13.79 -1.01
CA ARG A 781 30.86 13.99 0.44
C ARG A 781 29.46 14.25 1.02
N GLY A 782 28.65 15.08 0.35
CA GLY A 782 27.28 15.35 0.75
C GLY A 782 26.42 14.09 0.79
N PHE A 783 26.51 13.27 -0.27
CA PHE A 783 25.78 11.99 -0.33
C PHE A 783 26.18 11.04 0.81
N LYS A 784 27.49 10.86 1.04
CA LYS A 784 28.03 9.98 2.07
C LYS A 784 27.62 10.44 3.48
N ALA A 785 27.65 11.74 3.75
CA ALA A 785 27.17 12.32 5.00
C ALA A 785 25.66 12.12 5.19
N LEU A 786 24.84 12.33 4.15
CA LEU A 786 23.40 12.08 4.19
C LEU A 786 23.09 10.60 4.48
N CYS A 787 23.71 9.66 3.76
CA CYS A 787 23.51 8.23 4.04
C CYS A 787 23.90 7.86 5.48
N LYS A 788 25.09 8.24 5.95
CA LYS A 788 25.55 7.94 7.31
C LYS A 788 24.63 8.57 8.38
N ALA A 789 24.15 9.80 8.16
CA ALA A 789 23.18 10.46 9.02
C ALA A 789 21.81 9.77 9.04
N THR A 790 21.30 9.34 7.89
CA THR A 790 20.05 8.56 7.79
C THR A 790 20.21 7.22 8.50
N GLU A 791 21.34 6.51 8.36
CA GLU A 791 21.59 5.24 9.05
C GLU A 791 21.57 5.39 10.57
N GLU A 792 22.24 6.42 11.08
CA GLU A 792 22.37 6.69 12.51
C GLU A 792 21.01 7.01 13.18
N ILE A 793 20.12 7.72 12.49
CA ILE A 793 18.86 8.25 13.05
C ILE A 793 17.64 7.39 12.70
N VAL A 794 17.57 6.86 11.47
CA VAL A 794 16.46 6.04 10.96
C VAL A 794 16.75 4.54 11.10
N GLY A 795 18.00 4.17 11.39
CA GLY A 795 18.44 2.79 11.66
C GLY A 795 18.68 1.94 10.41
N HIS A 796 18.46 2.50 9.21
CA HIS A 796 18.70 1.87 7.91
C HIS A 796 18.74 2.94 6.80
N VAL A 797 19.35 2.62 5.66
CA VAL A 797 19.42 3.49 4.48
C VAL A 797 19.02 2.70 3.24
N GLU A 798 17.94 3.11 2.61
CA GLU A 798 17.49 2.57 1.33
C GLU A 798 17.30 3.71 0.33
N PRO A 799 18.40 4.16 -0.34
CA PRO A 799 18.29 5.23 -1.33
C PRO A 799 17.36 4.81 -2.48
N TYR A 800 16.65 5.74 -3.09
CA TYR A 800 15.66 5.47 -4.14
C TYR A 800 15.68 6.57 -5.21
N SER A 801 15.00 6.34 -6.35
CA SER A 801 14.77 7.37 -7.37
C SER A 801 13.32 7.40 -7.80
N ILE A 802 12.82 8.59 -8.12
CA ILE A 802 11.47 8.81 -8.66
C ILE A 802 11.53 9.12 -10.15
N THR A 803 10.50 8.73 -10.89
CA THR A 803 10.30 9.21 -12.28
C THR A 803 9.45 10.49 -12.36
N GLY A 804 9.03 11.02 -11.19
CA GLY A 804 8.59 12.41 -11.07
C GLY A 804 9.75 13.38 -11.29
N SER A 805 9.40 14.62 -11.63
CA SER A 805 10.34 15.68 -11.96
C SER A 805 10.38 16.70 -10.84
N LEU A 806 11.57 17.20 -10.56
CA LEU A 806 11.77 18.36 -9.70
C LEU A 806 12.45 19.45 -10.57
N PRO A 807 11.82 20.62 -10.75
CA PRO A 807 12.31 21.72 -11.58
C PRO A 807 13.61 22.31 -11.02
N LEU A 808 14.41 22.91 -11.90
CA LEU A 808 15.64 23.67 -11.60
C LEU A 808 16.81 22.91 -10.92
N ILE A 809 16.57 21.76 -10.27
CA ILE A 809 17.62 20.97 -9.61
C ILE A 809 18.71 20.55 -10.61
N ARG A 810 18.33 20.20 -11.84
CA ARG A 810 19.31 19.84 -12.86
C ARG A 810 20.14 21.02 -13.32
N ASP A 811 19.56 22.21 -13.38
CA ASP A 811 20.28 23.40 -13.78
C ASP A 811 21.25 23.87 -12.68
N LEU A 812 20.92 23.64 -11.39
CA LEU A 812 21.91 23.72 -10.30
C LEU A 812 23.06 22.71 -10.48
N GLN A 813 22.78 21.45 -10.82
CA GLN A 813 23.84 20.47 -11.06
C GLN A 813 24.70 20.85 -12.27
N ASP A 814 24.11 21.33 -13.36
CA ASP A 814 24.82 21.81 -14.56
C ASP A 814 25.66 23.08 -14.25
N GLU A 815 25.22 23.94 -13.32
CA GLU A 815 25.96 25.10 -12.77
C GLU A 815 27.09 24.74 -11.77
N GLY A 816 27.27 23.46 -11.46
CA GLY A 816 28.35 22.95 -10.62
C GLY A 816 28.06 22.86 -9.12
N PHE A 817 26.78 22.88 -8.71
CA PHE A 817 26.40 22.62 -7.31
C PHE A 817 26.44 21.10 -6.99
N ASP A 818 26.93 20.74 -5.80
CA ASP A 818 26.94 19.36 -5.30
C ASP A 818 25.57 18.96 -4.72
N VAL A 819 24.61 18.71 -5.62
CA VAL A 819 23.21 18.50 -5.24
C VAL A 819 22.92 17.07 -4.80
N GLN A 820 22.27 16.95 -3.64
CA GLN A 820 21.71 15.75 -3.03
C GLN A 820 20.23 16.01 -2.72
N THR A 821 19.32 15.03 -2.86
CA THR A 821 17.89 15.28 -2.60
C THR A 821 17.34 14.37 -1.49
N ALA A 822 16.48 14.93 -0.63
CA ALA A 822 15.90 14.24 0.52
C ALA A 822 14.64 14.95 1.02
N GLY A 823 13.93 14.32 1.96
CA GLY A 823 12.95 14.99 2.81
C GLY A 823 12.05 14.01 3.55
N TYR A 824 11.02 14.52 4.23
CA TYR A 824 10.37 13.84 5.35
C TYR A 824 8.84 13.96 5.28
N GLY A 825 8.16 12.89 5.69
CA GLY A 825 6.75 12.66 5.36
C GLY A 825 6.60 11.38 4.53
N LEU A 826 5.47 11.20 3.85
CA LEU A 826 5.11 9.93 3.21
C LEU A 826 4.86 10.13 1.71
N LEU A 827 5.55 9.40 0.84
CA LEU A 827 5.41 9.55 -0.62
C LEU A 827 3.98 9.25 -1.11
N LYS A 828 3.25 8.41 -0.37
CA LYS A 828 1.82 8.12 -0.64
C LYS A 828 0.86 9.29 -0.34
N THR A 829 1.30 10.34 0.35
CA THR A 829 0.53 11.57 0.61
C THR A 829 1.02 12.77 -0.20
N TYR A 830 2.19 12.66 -0.85
CA TYR A 830 2.75 13.67 -1.75
C TYR A 830 1.73 14.01 -2.87
N HIS A 831 1.43 15.30 -3.05
CA HIS A 831 0.34 15.86 -3.89
C HIS A 831 -1.07 15.27 -3.68
N ALA A 832 -1.29 14.38 -2.71
CA ALA A 832 -2.52 13.59 -2.61
C ALA A 832 -3.72 14.41 -2.09
N LYS A 833 -4.93 13.90 -2.35
CA LYS A 833 -6.13 14.23 -1.57
C LYS A 833 -5.91 13.78 -0.12
N ASN A 834 -6.38 14.58 0.86
CA ASN A 834 -6.23 14.30 2.29
C ASN A 834 -4.76 14.20 2.74
N GLU A 835 -3.91 15.08 2.23
CA GLU A 835 -2.49 15.15 2.56
C GLU A 835 -2.26 15.23 4.09
N TYR A 836 -1.29 14.45 4.55
CA TYR A 836 -0.84 14.46 5.93
C TYR A 836 0.61 14.01 6.02
N CYS A 837 1.36 14.54 6.99
CA CYS A 837 2.69 14.03 7.39
C CYS A 837 2.67 13.49 8.83
N LEU A 838 3.81 12.96 9.29
CA LEU A 838 4.00 12.56 10.68
C LEU A 838 5.01 13.49 11.36
N PHE A 839 4.71 13.93 12.58
CA PHE A 839 5.64 14.70 13.41
C PHE A 839 6.89 13.86 13.74
N SER A 840 6.73 12.58 14.03
CA SER A 840 7.82 11.63 14.22
C SER A 840 8.78 11.60 13.01
N ASP A 841 8.27 11.70 11.78
CA ASP A 841 9.06 11.75 10.56
C ASP A 841 9.85 13.07 10.44
N MET A 842 9.20 14.19 10.71
CA MET A 842 9.84 15.51 10.73
C MET A 842 10.91 15.62 11.84
N ALA A 843 10.64 15.03 13.01
CA ALA A 843 11.59 14.98 14.12
C ALA A 843 12.82 14.11 13.81
N GLN A 844 12.66 13.00 13.06
CA GLN A 844 13.80 12.26 12.51
C GLN A 844 14.59 13.12 11.51
N GLY A 845 13.93 13.86 10.62
CA GLY A 845 14.60 14.73 9.65
C GLY A 845 15.43 15.84 10.29
N PHE A 846 14.92 16.46 11.36
CA PHE A 846 15.69 17.41 12.16
C PHE A 846 17.00 16.81 12.70
N GLN A 847 16.94 15.58 13.22
CA GLN A 847 18.13 14.86 13.71
C GLN A 847 19.09 14.47 12.59
N VAL A 848 18.59 14.08 11.41
CA VAL A 848 19.42 13.82 10.23
C VAL A 848 20.17 15.08 9.81
N PHE A 849 19.50 16.24 9.75
CA PHE A 849 20.15 17.51 9.42
C PHE A 849 21.24 17.90 10.43
N LEU A 850 20.99 17.78 11.73
CA LEU A 850 22.01 17.98 12.76
C LEU A 850 23.19 17.00 12.63
N SER A 851 22.90 15.76 12.25
CA SER A 851 23.92 14.74 12.01
C SER A 851 24.77 15.04 10.78
N ILE A 852 24.18 15.53 9.69
CA ILE A 852 24.92 16.01 8.52
C ILE A 852 25.87 17.14 8.92
N ILE A 853 25.39 18.15 9.66
CA ILE A 853 26.25 19.26 10.13
C ILE A 853 27.39 18.73 11.00
N SER A 854 27.10 17.87 11.99
CA SER A 854 28.12 17.30 12.90
C SER A 854 29.20 16.50 12.15
N GLN A 855 28.79 15.64 11.22
CA GLN A 855 29.72 14.81 10.46
C GLN A 855 30.58 15.66 9.51
N LEU A 856 30.02 16.72 8.92
CA LEU A 856 30.79 17.64 8.08
C LEU A 856 31.77 18.50 8.90
N GLU A 857 31.48 18.80 10.17
CA GLU A 857 32.42 19.48 11.10
C GLU A 857 33.62 18.62 11.52
N GLU A 858 33.40 17.30 11.64
CA GLU A 858 34.39 16.31 12.11
C GLU A 858 35.48 16.00 11.07
N GLU A 859 35.11 15.92 9.79
CA GLU A 859 36.00 15.58 8.68
C GLU A 859 36.93 16.74 8.22
N ALA A 860 36.90 17.89 8.88
CA ALA A 860 37.32 19.18 8.30
C ALA A 860 38.35 19.98 9.10
#